data_AF-A0A352IAL6-F1
#
_entry.id   AF-A0A352IAL6-F1
#
_cell.length_a   1.000
_cell.length_b   1.000
_cell.length_c   1.000
_cell.angle_alpha   90.00
_cell.angle_beta   90.00
_cell.angle_gamma   90.00
#
_symmetry.space_group_name_H-M   'P 1'
#
loop_
_entity.id
_entity.type
_entity.pdbx_description
1 polymer ?
#
loop_
_entity_poly.entity_id
_entity_poly.type
_entity_poly.pdbx_seq_one_letter_code
_entity_poly.pdbx_strand_id
1 'polypeptide(L)'
;MNMRRLFLALLSFLVTQMPGQGVRAEKNGQQMRVAAHSPHGGYRLCKPMDGAGFRIEGSGCNEGVLLGYSPGGCLEKALLHPAFRLLLDAYDRAGSSQPAFRVLPATAKACVEPLLTDSWNQPEPYNVCAPMIGGRHCQVGCVALAMAQVMRYWRWPERGHGSHTYTDSTGCGQTLTADFAHEYRWHLMRDVYEGAVDSSDVGLLEAGRLMRDCGVAVEMRYGLEASGARSVRQAIALNTWFGYDAGMQLYYRDFFSRAEWEGMLMEELSGGCPVLFAAQSPSLSHALVCDGYDQDGLFHMNFGLGGDADGYYYLPHLTPKQPLWYDPDSPEGGMNLLQSMIVGVRPAEAGTVGRHSLGMASIDPVVASASRLGRVSVATRHLANVGWNSADSASVRLVLLHGDDVVADLTGYPHAFELEELYDTAYTDTLSFAVAGPVANGVYRVCPAVREVWGGWTLARTSMGTPSHLLLRVGKDSLTLLPDSSVQARLTLRSWEFPDSVQRGQCPPFSLSVRNESEAEYCGRLSVMLREKDNPSRCHRVQYQGLWLSPGEEVTCTFRRTRFPMAEGDYDLCLAYDTNLFDDSLVWLSPNPVCEVRVCPAAPTQMHGVEEGPACRGAVYGLDGCPKPAGQHGIGVERKNGKYRKTYTR
;
A
#
# COMPACT_ATOMS: atom_id res chain seq x y z
N MET A 1 33.19 -20.01 15.58
CA MET A 1 33.70 -20.10 14.19
C MET A 1 32.76 -20.83 13.22
N ASN A 2 31.43 -20.73 13.39
CA ASN A 2 30.43 -21.36 12.48
C ASN A 2 29.24 -20.47 12.10
N MET A 3 29.17 -19.20 12.54
CA MET A 3 28.15 -18.25 12.06
C MET A 3 28.54 -17.61 10.71
N ARG A 4 29.82 -17.30 10.47
CA ARG A 4 30.30 -16.70 9.20
C ARG A 4 30.04 -17.56 7.95
N ARG A 5 30.06 -18.90 8.09
CA ARG A 5 29.80 -19.82 6.96
C ARG A 5 28.31 -19.99 6.64
N LEU A 6 27.44 -19.90 7.66
CA LEU A 6 25.99 -19.80 7.47
C LEU A 6 25.61 -18.43 6.85
N PHE A 7 26.33 -17.37 7.25
CA PHE A 7 26.19 -16.00 6.73
C PHE A 7 26.53 -15.87 5.24
N LEU A 8 27.60 -16.53 4.77
CA LEU A 8 27.94 -16.55 3.34
C LEU A 8 26.98 -17.43 2.51
N ALA A 9 26.45 -18.51 3.10
CA ALA A 9 25.51 -19.40 2.40
C ALA A 9 24.12 -18.76 2.17
N LEU A 10 23.66 -17.91 3.10
CA LEU A 10 22.42 -17.13 2.95
C LEU A 10 22.56 -16.00 1.92
N LEU A 11 23.73 -15.35 1.81
CA LEU A 11 24.00 -14.38 0.73
C LEU A 11 24.05 -15.04 -0.65
N SER A 12 24.57 -16.27 -0.75
CA SER A 12 24.72 -16.96 -2.05
C SER A 12 23.40 -17.46 -2.68
N PHE A 13 22.31 -17.51 -1.91
CA PHE A 13 20.98 -17.86 -2.46
C PHE A 13 20.20 -16.65 -3.01
N LEU A 14 20.70 -15.42 -2.79
CA LEU A 14 20.03 -14.15 -3.11
C LEU A 14 20.79 -13.28 -4.12
N VAL A 15 22.01 -13.66 -4.53
CA VAL A 15 22.91 -12.76 -5.26
C VAL A 15 23.57 -13.49 -6.43
N THR A 16 23.26 -13.08 -7.66
CA THR A 16 24.07 -13.37 -8.85
C THR A 16 25.06 -12.23 -9.05
N GLN A 17 26.36 -12.48 -8.82
CA GLN A 17 27.41 -11.56 -9.24
C GLN A 17 27.66 -11.73 -10.75
N MET A 18 27.41 -10.69 -11.54
CA MET A 18 28.00 -10.53 -12.88
C MET A 18 28.76 -9.21 -12.96
N PRO A 19 29.94 -9.16 -13.62
CA PRO A 19 30.72 -7.94 -13.73
C PRO A 19 30.15 -7.05 -14.84
N GLY A 20 29.61 -5.89 -14.49
CA GLY A 20 29.14 -4.86 -15.44
C GLY A 20 29.76 -3.50 -15.13
N GLN A 21 30.36 -2.87 -16.14
CA GLN A 21 31.03 -1.57 -16.06
C GLN A 21 30.03 -0.46 -15.70
N GLY A 22 30.30 0.27 -14.61
CA GLY A 22 29.42 1.31 -14.08
C GLY A 22 29.52 2.64 -14.82
N VAL A 23 28.35 3.20 -15.16
CA VAL A 23 28.18 4.61 -15.54
C VAL A 23 27.96 5.42 -14.26
N ARG A 24 28.68 6.54 -14.14
CA ARG A 24 28.72 7.45 -12.99
C ARG A 24 27.45 8.31 -12.87
N ALA A 25 26.94 8.49 -11.66
CA ALA A 25 26.05 9.60 -11.30
C ALA A 25 26.53 10.27 -10.00
N GLU A 26 26.87 11.56 -10.11
CA GLU A 26 27.41 12.40 -9.03
C GLU A 26 26.31 13.21 -8.34
N LYS A 27 26.22 13.05 -7.02
CA LYS A 27 25.77 14.07 -6.04
C LYS A 27 26.60 13.76 -4.79
N ASN A 28 27.24 14.72 -4.13
CA ASN A 28 28.19 14.56 -2.99
C ASN A 28 29.61 14.02 -3.26
N GLY A 29 30.06 13.83 -4.50
CA GLY A 29 31.49 13.62 -4.81
C GLY A 29 32.16 12.33 -4.27
N GLN A 30 31.41 11.39 -3.69
CA GLN A 30 31.94 10.10 -3.25
C GLN A 30 31.86 9.05 -4.36
N GLN A 31 32.95 8.31 -4.57
CA GLN A 31 32.92 7.12 -5.42
C GLN A 31 32.07 6.04 -4.76
N MET A 32 31.10 5.52 -5.51
CA MET A 32 30.22 4.44 -5.08
C MET A 32 30.67 3.12 -5.71
N ARG A 33 30.52 2.02 -4.97
CA ARG A 33 30.65 0.63 -5.46
C ARG A 33 29.31 -0.09 -5.38
N VAL A 34 29.02 -0.92 -6.37
CA VAL A 34 27.85 -1.80 -6.33
C VAL A 34 28.09 -2.89 -5.28
N ALA A 35 27.22 -2.96 -4.28
CA ALA A 35 27.23 -3.96 -3.23
C ALA A 35 26.36 -5.18 -3.58
N ALA A 36 25.22 -4.96 -4.24
CA ALA A 36 24.31 -6.03 -4.66
C ALA A 36 23.41 -5.60 -5.82
N HIS A 37 22.90 -6.58 -6.56
CA HIS A 37 21.81 -6.40 -7.52
C HIS A 37 20.53 -6.98 -6.93
N SER A 38 19.39 -6.39 -7.28
CA SER A 38 18.11 -6.92 -6.88
C SER A 38 17.79 -8.24 -7.61
N PRO A 39 17.00 -9.15 -7.00
CA PRO A 39 16.68 -10.45 -7.60
C PRO A 39 16.00 -10.38 -8.97
N HIS A 40 15.15 -9.37 -9.23
CA HIS A 40 14.40 -9.22 -10.48
C HIS A 40 14.96 -8.12 -11.38
N GLY A 41 16.05 -7.47 -10.98
CA GLY A 41 16.75 -6.45 -11.75
C GLY A 41 16.14 -5.05 -11.70
N GLY A 42 15.21 -4.77 -10.79
CA GLY A 42 14.63 -3.43 -10.59
C GLY A 42 15.55 -2.42 -9.90
N TYR A 43 16.60 -2.84 -9.18
CA TYR A 43 17.58 -1.91 -8.58
C TYR A 43 18.98 -2.51 -8.36
N ARG A 44 19.94 -1.62 -8.05
CA ARG A 44 21.29 -1.89 -7.56
C ARG A 44 21.49 -1.18 -6.22
N LEU A 45 22.05 -1.89 -5.25
CA LEU A 45 22.48 -1.30 -3.97
C LEU A 45 23.92 -0.87 -4.09
N CYS A 46 24.18 0.40 -3.84
CA CYS A 46 25.49 1.01 -3.95
C CYS A 46 25.94 1.53 -2.58
N LYS A 47 27.24 1.44 -2.29
CA LYS A 47 27.87 1.95 -1.06
C LYS A 47 29.01 2.89 -1.40
N PRO A 48 29.28 3.90 -0.56
CA PRO A 48 30.49 4.67 -0.71
C PRO A 48 31.71 3.75 -0.55
N MET A 49 32.78 4.07 -1.27
CA MET A 49 34.07 3.38 -1.13
C MET A 49 34.64 3.53 0.29
N ASP A 50 34.48 4.73 0.85
CA ASP A 50 34.85 5.10 2.22
C ASP A 50 33.70 5.89 2.88
N GLY A 51 33.37 5.58 4.13
CA GLY A 51 32.30 6.25 4.90
C GLY A 51 31.07 5.38 5.16
N ALA A 52 30.02 6.00 5.70
CA ALA A 52 28.72 5.38 5.99
C ALA A 52 27.68 5.79 4.93
N GLY A 53 26.52 5.12 4.91
CA GLY A 53 25.49 5.38 3.91
C GLY A 53 25.39 4.37 2.78
N PHE A 54 24.34 4.53 1.98
CA PHE A 54 24.07 3.72 0.80
C PHE A 54 23.14 4.42 -0.17
N ARG A 55 23.07 3.90 -1.40
CA ARG A 55 22.13 4.30 -2.45
C ARG A 55 21.40 3.09 -3.01
N ILE A 56 20.18 3.34 -3.45
CA ILE A 56 19.33 2.41 -4.18
C ILE A 56 19.15 3.02 -5.57
N GLU A 57 19.97 2.58 -6.52
CA GLU A 57 19.95 3.05 -7.90
C GLU A 57 19.05 2.14 -8.72
N GLY A 58 18.08 2.70 -9.43
CA GLY A 58 17.20 1.92 -10.28
C GLY A 58 17.95 1.21 -11.40
N SER A 59 17.42 0.06 -11.81
CA SER A 59 17.87 -0.70 -12.97
C SER A 59 16.69 -1.34 -13.69
N GLY A 60 16.91 -1.78 -14.93
CA GLY A 60 15.86 -2.45 -15.69
C GLY A 60 14.70 -1.50 -15.98
N CYS A 61 13.50 -1.78 -15.44
CA CYS A 61 12.34 -0.89 -15.56
C CYS A 61 12.51 0.46 -14.83
N ASN A 62 13.49 0.55 -13.92
CA ASN A 62 13.79 1.76 -13.13
C ASN A 62 15.10 2.44 -13.56
N GLU A 63 15.68 2.09 -14.72
CA GLU A 63 16.97 2.63 -15.14
C GLU A 63 16.96 4.17 -15.17
N GLY A 64 17.95 4.79 -14.52
CA GLY A 64 18.05 6.25 -14.43
C GLY A 64 17.22 6.90 -13.30
N VAL A 65 16.52 6.12 -12.49
CA VAL A 65 15.78 6.61 -11.31
C VAL A 65 16.61 6.39 -10.04
N LEU A 66 16.76 7.43 -9.22
CA LEU A 66 17.25 7.26 -7.85
C LEU A 66 16.07 6.88 -6.96
N LEU A 67 16.05 5.63 -6.48
CA LEU A 67 14.93 5.10 -5.71
C LEU A 67 15.05 5.42 -4.22
N GLY A 68 16.27 5.68 -3.76
CA GLY A 68 16.50 6.18 -2.42
C GLY A 68 17.98 6.24 -2.08
N TYR A 69 18.28 6.93 -0.99
CA TYR A 69 19.60 6.96 -0.41
C TYR A 69 19.53 7.23 1.09
N SER A 70 20.53 6.72 1.82
CA SER A 70 20.78 7.16 3.18
C SER A 70 22.15 7.84 3.23
N PRO A 71 22.22 9.11 3.69
CA PRO A 71 23.49 9.78 3.91
C PRO A 71 24.26 9.19 5.10
N GLY A 72 23.57 8.46 5.99
CA GLY A 72 24.10 7.79 7.17
C GLY A 72 23.69 6.31 7.24
N GLY A 73 23.78 5.70 8.41
CA GLY A 73 23.30 4.32 8.59
C GLY A 73 24.17 3.23 7.96
N CYS A 74 23.66 2.00 8.00
CA CYS A 74 24.40 0.78 7.68
C CYS A 74 23.54 -0.18 6.88
N LEU A 75 23.80 -0.29 5.57
CA LEU A 75 23.02 -1.14 4.68
C LEU A 75 22.96 -2.61 5.16
N GLU A 76 24.06 -3.17 5.68
CA GLU A 76 24.08 -4.54 6.20
C GLU A 76 23.04 -4.74 7.30
N LYS A 77 22.94 -3.78 8.24
CA LYS A 77 21.98 -3.86 9.34
C LYS A 77 20.56 -3.54 8.87
N ALA A 78 20.40 -2.57 7.98
CA ALA A 78 19.11 -2.26 7.34
C ALA A 78 18.51 -3.50 6.66
N LEU A 79 19.33 -4.27 5.94
CA LEU A 79 18.91 -5.52 5.27
C LEU A 79 18.49 -6.64 6.24
N LEU A 80 18.85 -6.58 7.52
CA LEU A 80 18.34 -7.53 8.51
C LEU A 80 16.86 -7.29 8.81
N HIS A 81 16.39 -6.04 8.66
CA HIS A 81 15.04 -5.67 9.02
C HIS A 81 14.03 -6.03 7.92
N PRO A 82 12.90 -6.69 8.24
CA PRO A 82 11.91 -7.09 7.24
C PRO A 82 11.23 -5.90 6.56
N ALA A 83 10.93 -4.80 7.27
CA ALA A 83 10.29 -3.64 6.68
C ALA A 83 11.13 -2.99 5.56
N PHE A 84 12.44 -2.82 5.79
CA PHE A 84 13.33 -2.26 4.77
C PHE A 84 13.46 -3.19 3.55
N ARG A 85 13.54 -4.51 3.77
CA ARG A 85 13.51 -5.50 2.68
C ARG A 85 12.22 -5.44 1.87
N LEU A 86 11.08 -5.24 2.51
CA LEU A 86 9.79 -5.10 1.83
C LEU A 86 9.69 -3.79 1.05
N LEU A 87 10.35 -2.70 1.48
CA LEU A 87 10.48 -1.51 0.64
C LEU A 87 11.28 -1.83 -0.63
N LEU A 88 12.43 -2.51 -0.48
CA LEU A 88 13.24 -2.93 -1.62
C LEU A 88 12.48 -3.87 -2.55
N ASP A 89 11.70 -4.81 -2.00
CA ASP A 89 10.84 -5.70 -2.81
C ASP A 89 9.80 -4.92 -3.62
N ALA A 90 9.27 -3.80 -3.11
CA ALA A 90 8.38 -2.92 -3.88
C ALA A 90 9.12 -2.33 -5.09
N TYR A 91 10.36 -1.85 -4.90
CA TYR A 91 11.18 -1.31 -5.99
C TYR A 91 11.64 -2.36 -7.00
N ASP A 92 11.92 -3.59 -6.57
CA ASP A 92 12.39 -4.64 -7.48
C ASP A 92 11.31 -5.08 -8.48
N ARG A 93 10.04 -4.91 -8.10
CA ARG A 93 8.91 -5.53 -8.78
C ARG A 93 8.01 -4.51 -9.48
N ALA A 94 8.02 -3.25 -9.06
CA ALA A 94 7.25 -2.19 -9.68
C ALA A 94 8.15 -1.23 -10.47
N GLY A 95 7.71 -0.84 -11.65
CA GLY A 95 8.27 0.30 -12.37
C GLY A 95 8.06 1.57 -11.55
N SER A 96 9.10 2.37 -11.43
CA SER A 96 9.13 3.67 -10.78
C SER A 96 9.47 4.71 -11.83
N SER A 97 8.74 5.81 -11.85
CA SER A 97 9.12 6.98 -12.63
C SER A 97 10.03 7.88 -11.79
N GLN A 98 10.87 8.70 -12.42
CA GLN A 98 11.60 9.71 -11.66
C GLN A 98 10.59 10.56 -10.89
N PRO A 99 10.72 10.64 -9.56
CA PRO A 99 9.93 11.58 -8.80
C PRO A 99 10.35 12.96 -9.28
N ALA A 100 9.46 13.61 -10.01
CA ALA A 100 9.60 15.01 -10.32
C ALA A 100 8.43 15.68 -9.62
N PHE A 101 8.71 16.47 -8.59
CA PHE A 101 7.75 17.47 -8.14
C PHE A 101 7.55 18.47 -9.28
N ARG A 102 6.76 18.08 -10.30
CA ARG A 102 6.55 18.89 -11.50
C ARG A 102 5.84 20.19 -11.15
N VAL A 103 5.10 20.21 -10.03
CA VAL A 103 4.52 21.38 -9.40
C VAL A 103 4.53 21.16 -7.89
N LEU A 104 5.27 21.99 -7.16
CA LEU A 104 5.21 22.05 -5.70
C LEU A 104 3.89 22.74 -5.29
N PRO A 105 3.20 22.29 -4.23
CA PRO A 105 2.17 23.11 -3.59
C PRO A 105 2.71 24.51 -3.29
N ALA A 106 1.89 25.56 -3.42
CA ALA A 106 2.36 26.94 -3.30
C ALA A 106 3.00 27.26 -1.93
N THR A 107 2.63 26.50 -0.90
CA THR A 107 3.12 26.60 0.48
C THR A 107 4.32 25.68 0.77
N ALA A 108 4.66 24.77 -0.15
CA ALA A 108 5.73 23.81 0.05
C ALA A 108 7.11 24.46 -0.14
N LYS A 109 8.05 24.12 0.75
CA LYS A 109 9.47 24.48 0.63
C LYS A 109 10.14 23.69 -0.51
N ALA A 110 11.31 24.13 -0.96
CA ALA A 110 12.09 23.40 -1.97
C ALA A 110 12.64 22.06 -1.44
N CYS A 111 12.99 22.01 -0.16
CA CYS A 111 13.35 20.81 0.59
C CYS A 111 13.16 21.08 2.09
N VAL A 112 13.04 20.00 2.87
CA VAL A 112 12.97 20.00 4.32
C VAL A 112 13.93 18.92 4.82
N GLU A 113 14.99 19.34 5.52
CA GLU A 113 15.89 18.41 6.22
C GLU A 113 15.14 17.61 7.30
N PRO A 114 15.64 16.44 7.74
CA PRO A 114 14.96 15.60 8.71
C PRO A 114 14.64 16.39 9.98
N LEU A 115 13.36 16.42 10.35
CA LEU A 115 12.87 17.15 11.52
C LEU A 115 13.22 16.41 12.81
N LEU A 116 13.23 15.07 12.80
CA LEU A 116 13.61 14.27 13.95
C LEU A 116 15.13 14.17 14.05
N THR A 117 15.62 14.15 15.29
CA THR A 117 17.04 13.98 15.60
C THR A 117 17.36 12.65 16.28
N ASP A 118 16.36 11.94 16.83
CA ASP A 118 16.58 10.62 17.40
C ASP A 118 16.72 9.52 16.36
N SER A 119 17.52 8.54 16.76
CA SER A 119 17.63 7.25 16.09
C SER A 119 17.23 6.17 17.10
N TRP A 120 15.99 6.23 17.60
CA TRP A 120 15.45 5.25 18.53
C TRP A 120 15.14 3.91 17.84
N ASN A 121 14.99 2.85 18.63
CA ASN A 121 14.77 1.49 18.13
C ASN A 121 13.76 0.73 19.01
N GLN A 122 13.33 -0.46 18.57
CA GLN A 122 12.37 -1.29 19.29
C GLN A 122 12.94 -2.29 20.31
N PRO A 123 14.10 -2.94 20.09
CA PRO A 123 14.64 -3.90 21.04
C PRO A 123 15.40 -3.20 22.16
N GLU A 124 16.12 -3.98 22.97
CA GLU A 124 17.03 -3.47 23.99
C GLU A 124 18.01 -2.45 23.37
N PRO A 125 18.28 -1.32 24.05
CA PRO A 125 17.84 -0.97 25.41
C PRO A 125 16.46 -0.29 25.51
N TYR A 126 15.84 0.08 24.39
CA TYR A 126 14.64 0.93 24.36
C TYR A 126 13.38 0.27 24.96
N ASN A 127 13.30 -1.06 24.91
CA ASN A 127 12.19 -1.82 25.48
C ASN A 127 12.29 -2.07 26.99
N VAL A 128 13.16 -1.36 27.72
CA VAL A 128 13.40 -1.57 29.17
C VAL A 128 12.15 -1.48 30.05
N CYS A 129 11.11 -0.78 29.60
CA CYS A 129 9.82 -0.69 30.31
C CYS A 129 8.69 -1.50 29.67
N ALA A 130 8.93 -2.20 28.56
CA ALA A 130 7.95 -3.07 27.92
C ALA A 130 7.62 -4.27 28.86
N PRO A 131 6.41 -4.86 28.76
CA PRO A 131 6.08 -6.05 29.54
C PRO A 131 7.05 -7.20 29.25
N MET A 132 7.20 -8.12 30.20
CA MET A 132 8.07 -9.28 30.06
C MET A 132 7.29 -10.56 29.81
N ILE A 133 7.78 -11.40 28.90
CA ILE A 133 7.32 -12.78 28.70
C ILE A 133 8.51 -13.69 28.95
N GLY A 134 8.41 -14.58 29.95
CA GLY A 134 9.47 -15.53 30.27
C GLY A 134 10.82 -14.86 30.62
N GLY A 135 10.79 -13.70 31.27
CA GLY A 135 11.98 -12.95 31.70
C GLY A 135 12.68 -12.14 30.61
N ARG A 136 12.09 -12.03 29.41
CA ARG A 136 12.55 -11.14 28.33
C ARG A 136 11.53 -10.04 28.09
N HIS A 137 12.00 -8.81 27.91
CA HIS A 137 11.14 -7.70 27.48
C HIS A 137 10.60 -7.95 26.06
N CYS A 138 9.31 -7.67 25.87
CA CYS A 138 8.69 -7.58 24.55
C CYS A 138 9.31 -6.44 23.72
N GLN A 139 9.10 -6.45 22.41
CA GLN A 139 9.46 -5.29 21.57
C GLN A 139 8.57 -4.09 21.93
N VAL A 140 9.09 -2.87 21.76
CA VAL A 140 8.29 -1.63 21.92
C VAL A 140 7.06 -1.62 20.99
N GLY A 141 7.26 -2.04 19.74
CA GLY A 141 6.24 -1.97 18.68
C GLY A 141 6.36 -0.68 17.86
N CYS A 142 6.32 -0.82 16.53
CA CYS A 142 6.57 0.27 15.58
C CYS A 142 5.61 1.45 15.75
N VAL A 143 4.33 1.18 16.04
CA VAL A 143 3.29 2.21 16.26
C VAL A 143 3.60 3.08 17.48
N ALA A 144 3.99 2.46 18.60
CA ALA A 144 4.34 3.19 19.82
C ALA A 144 5.66 3.94 19.67
N LEU A 145 6.63 3.33 18.98
CA LEU A 145 7.91 3.97 18.70
C LEU A 145 7.74 5.22 17.84
N ALA A 146 7.09 5.12 16.68
CA ALA A 146 6.85 6.27 15.79
C ALA A 146 6.08 7.39 16.52
N MET A 147 5.05 7.03 17.30
CA MET A 147 4.33 7.98 18.14
C MET A 147 5.23 8.67 19.17
N ALA A 148 6.08 7.91 19.88
CA ALA A 148 7.01 8.45 20.87
C ALA A 148 8.07 9.38 20.26
N GLN A 149 8.59 9.06 19.07
CA GLN A 149 9.56 9.91 18.36
C GLN A 149 8.94 11.26 17.97
N VAL A 150 7.72 11.26 17.43
CA VAL A 150 6.98 12.51 17.13
C VAL A 150 6.66 13.29 18.41
N MET A 151 6.27 12.61 19.50
CA MET A 151 6.05 13.30 20.79
C MET A 151 7.32 13.94 21.34
N ARG A 152 8.47 13.27 21.17
CA ARG A 152 9.77 13.79 21.56
C ARG A 152 10.21 14.99 20.72
N TYR A 153 9.90 15.00 19.43
CA TYR A 153 10.13 16.18 18.56
C TYR A 153 9.44 17.41 19.14
N TRP A 154 8.16 17.30 19.49
CA TRP A 154 7.39 18.39 20.11
C TRP A 154 7.75 18.66 21.57
N ARG A 155 8.38 17.68 22.25
CA ARG A 155 8.59 17.66 23.71
C ARG A 155 7.29 17.96 24.45
N TRP A 156 6.24 17.26 24.03
CA TRP A 156 4.87 17.49 24.48
C TRP A 156 4.15 16.16 24.75
N PRO A 157 3.36 16.06 25.84
CA PRO A 157 3.03 17.12 26.80
C PRO A 157 4.01 17.21 27.98
N GLU A 158 3.95 18.28 28.78
CA GLU A 158 4.60 18.28 30.11
C GLU A 158 3.98 17.19 31.01
N ARG A 159 2.64 17.10 30.98
CA ARG A 159 1.85 16.05 31.65
C ARG A 159 0.69 15.63 30.76
N GLY A 160 0.47 14.33 30.62
CA GLY A 160 -0.73 13.82 29.96
C GLY A 160 -1.97 13.91 30.86
N HIS A 161 -3.03 13.21 30.49
CA HIS A 161 -4.30 13.21 31.19
C HIS A 161 -4.85 11.80 31.36
N GLY A 162 -5.45 11.54 32.52
CA GLY A 162 -6.13 10.27 32.79
C GLY A 162 -5.20 9.05 32.80
N SER A 163 -5.82 7.89 32.69
CA SER A 163 -5.14 6.59 32.70
C SER A 163 -5.91 5.61 31.82
N HIS A 164 -5.22 4.65 31.21
CA HIS A 164 -5.84 3.57 30.45
C HIS A 164 -5.39 2.20 30.95
N THR A 165 -6.32 1.24 30.92
CA THR A 165 -6.10 -0.16 31.30
C THR A 165 -6.75 -1.07 30.26
N TYR A 166 -6.00 -2.05 29.76
CA TYR A 166 -6.53 -3.10 28.89
C TYR A 166 -5.84 -4.44 29.17
N THR A 167 -6.48 -5.53 28.78
CA THR A 167 -5.91 -6.88 28.86
C THR A 167 -5.42 -7.31 27.48
N ASP A 168 -4.11 -7.50 27.33
CA ASP A 168 -3.47 -7.98 26.10
C ASP A 168 -3.57 -9.52 26.01
N SER A 169 -4.79 -10.02 25.83
CA SER A 169 -5.06 -11.46 25.80
C SER A 169 -4.46 -12.18 24.59
N THR A 170 -4.14 -11.45 23.51
CA THR A 170 -3.62 -11.99 22.25
C THR A 170 -2.11 -11.77 22.05
N GLY A 171 -1.47 -10.98 22.91
CA GLY A 171 -0.03 -10.76 22.97
C GLY A 171 0.59 -11.36 24.24
N CYS A 172 0.95 -10.52 25.21
CA CYS A 172 1.70 -10.94 26.39
C CYS A 172 0.85 -11.61 27.50
N GLY A 173 -0.47 -11.62 27.37
CA GLY A 173 -1.40 -12.25 28.31
C GLY A 173 -1.59 -11.46 29.62
N GLN A 174 -1.11 -10.22 29.70
CA GLN A 174 -1.13 -9.41 30.91
C GLN A 174 -2.18 -8.31 30.83
N THR A 175 -2.65 -7.87 32.00
CA THR A 175 -3.40 -6.60 32.12
C THR A 175 -2.40 -5.48 32.32
N LEU A 176 -2.40 -4.52 31.39
CA LEU A 176 -1.45 -3.42 31.34
C LEU A 176 -2.18 -2.12 31.69
N THR A 177 -1.52 -1.27 32.47
CA THR A 177 -2.06 0.02 32.90
C THR A 177 -0.98 1.08 32.79
N ALA A 178 -1.36 2.27 32.33
CA ALA A 178 -0.56 3.47 32.36
C ALA A 178 -1.41 4.63 32.89
N ASP A 179 -0.89 5.33 33.88
CA ASP A 179 -1.35 6.66 34.26
C ASP A 179 -0.53 7.66 33.45
N PHE A 180 -1.19 8.49 32.65
CA PHE A 180 -0.57 9.47 31.76
C PHE A 180 -0.41 10.84 32.44
N ALA A 181 -1.03 11.07 33.60
CA ALA A 181 -1.01 12.35 34.31
C ALA A 181 0.32 12.66 35.04
N HIS A 182 1.39 11.96 34.71
CA HIS A 182 2.72 12.18 35.26
C HIS A 182 3.53 13.17 34.40
N GLU A 183 4.67 13.62 34.93
CA GLU A 183 5.58 14.50 34.21
C GLU A 183 6.47 13.72 33.22
N TYR A 184 6.44 14.12 31.94
CA TYR A 184 7.38 13.65 30.94
C TYR A 184 8.64 14.52 30.95
N ARG A 185 9.75 13.97 31.44
CA ARG A 185 11.01 14.71 31.59
C ARG A 185 11.81 14.70 30.29
N TRP A 186 11.31 15.41 29.27
CA TRP A 186 11.88 15.45 27.92
C TRP A 186 13.38 15.77 27.86
N HIS A 187 13.86 16.63 28.76
CA HIS A 187 15.27 17.02 28.84
C HIS A 187 16.22 15.87 29.23
N LEU A 188 15.71 14.78 29.81
CA LEU A 188 16.48 13.57 30.13
C LEU A 188 16.53 12.57 28.97
N MET A 189 15.63 12.71 27.98
CA MET A 189 15.51 11.77 26.87
C MET A 189 16.49 12.13 25.73
N ARG A 190 17.54 11.35 25.56
CA ARG A 190 18.60 11.56 24.55
C ARG A 190 18.17 11.10 23.16
N ASP A 191 18.82 11.64 22.13
CA ASP A 191 18.58 11.27 20.73
C ASP A 191 19.01 9.83 20.44
N VAL A 192 20.08 9.39 21.10
CA VAL A 192 20.69 8.09 20.90
C VAL A 192 21.15 7.51 22.24
N TYR A 193 21.01 6.19 22.39
CA TYR A 193 21.49 5.42 23.53
C TYR A 193 22.49 4.37 23.02
N GLU A 194 23.78 4.71 23.06
CA GLU A 194 24.89 3.85 22.61
C GLU A 194 25.76 3.39 23.78
N GLY A 195 26.43 2.24 23.59
CA GLY A 195 27.36 1.69 24.58
C GLY A 195 26.67 0.81 25.63
N ALA A 196 27.34 0.62 26.78
CA ALA A 196 26.81 -0.17 27.89
C ALA A 196 25.75 0.65 28.66
N VAL A 197 24.57 0.80 28.08
CA VAL A 197 23.39 1.40 28.72
C VAL A 197 22.52 0.27 29.24
N ASP A 198 22.08 0.37 30.49
CA ASP A 198 21.18 -0.59 31.13
C ASP A 198 20.03 0.13 31.86
N SER A 199 19.24 -0.63 32.61
CA SER A 199 18.09 -0.12 33.37
C SER A 199 18.45 0.83 34.53
N SER A 200 19.72 1.13 34.78
CA SER A 200 20.15 2.18 35.71
C SER A 200 20.21 3.57 35.08
N ASP A 201 20.20 3.66 33.74
CA ASP A 201 20.22 4.93 33.03
C ASP A 201 18.86 5.63 33.11
N VAL A 202 18.80 6.73 33.87
CA VAL A 202 17.55 7.48 34.09
C VAL A 202 16.97 8.01 32.79
N GLY A 203 17.80 8.49 31.86
CA GLY A 203 17.33 8.98 30.58
C GLY A 203 16.72 7.85 29.75
N LEU A 204 17.27 6.64 29.82
CA LEU A 204 16.73 5.47 29.13
C LEU A 204 15.39 5.06 29.73
N LEU A 205 15.28 5.04 31.06
CA LEU A 205 14.02 4.72 31.73
C LEU A 205 12.92 5.71 31.39
N GLU A 206 13.22 7.01 31.26
CA GLU A 206 12.25 8.02 30.82
C GLU A 206 11.79 7.78 29.38
N ALA A 207 12.72 7.51 28.45
CA ALA A 207 12.37 7.19 27.06
C ALA A 207 11.59 5.86 26.96
N GLY A 208 12.02 4.83 27.67
CA GLY A 208 11.34 3.54 27.75
C GLY A 208 9.95 3.65 28.37
N ARG A 209 9.78 4.52 29.36
CA ARG A 209 8.46 4.80 29.96
C ARG A 209 7.55 5.51 28.98
N LEU A 210 8.02 6.53 28.25
CA LEU A 210 7.25 7.15 27.17
C LEU A 210 6.79 6.10 26.15
N MET A 211 7.71 5.24 25.70
CA MET A 211 7.39 4.16 24.75
C MET A 211 6.35 3.17 25.30
N ARG A 212 6.46 2.80 26.58
CA ARG A 212 5.48 1.95 27.26
C ARG A 212 4.11 2.63 27.34
N ASP A 213 4.07 3.90 27.71
CA ASP A 213 2.84 4.69 27.82
C ASP A 213 2.16 4.82 26.45
N CYS A 214 2.92 5.16 25.40
CA CYS A 214 2.42 5.14 24.02
C CYS A 214 1.85 3.77 23.66
N GLY A 215 2.56 2.67 23.99
CA GLY A 215 2.10 1.31 23.74
C GLY A 215 0.81 0.95 24.50
N VAL A 216 0.67 1.35 25.76
CA VAL A 216 -0.60 1.14 26.50
C VAL A 216 -1.72 1.99 25.91
N ALA A 217 -1.44 3.25 25.56
CA ALA A 217 -2.42 4.18 25.00
C ALA A 217 -3.02 3.71 23.67
N VAL A 218 -2.25 2.96 22.87
CA VAL A 218 -2.71 2.39 21.59
C VAL A 218 -3.17 0.94 21.67
N GLU A 219 -3.31 0.38 22.88
CA GLU A 219 -3.69 -1.02 23.12
C GLU A 219 -2.78 -2.02 22.39
N MET A 220 -1.46 -1.83 22.55
CA MET A 220 -0.44 -2.63 21.88
C MET A 220 -0.61 -4.13 22.16
N ARG A 221 -0.57 -4.94 21.10
CA ARG A 221 -0.39 -6.39 21.24
C ARG A 221 1.10 -6.67 21.39
N TYR A 222 1.56 -6.92 22.61
CA TYR A 222 2.99 -7.09 22.90
C TYR A 222 3.48 -8.50 22.60
N GLY A 223 4.66 -8.61 21.99
CA GLY A 223 5.32 -9.88 21.70
C GLY A 223 6.84 -9.79 21.78
N LEU A 224 7.49 -10.95 21.95
CA LEU A 224 8.96 -11.03 22.04
C LEU A 224 9.66 -10.70 20.72
N GLU A 225 9.05 -11.08 19.60
CA GLU A 225 9.63 -10.95 18.27
C GLU A 225 9.08 -9.73 17.51
N ALA A 226 7.83 -9.35 17.80
CA ALA A 226 7.19 -8.15 17.29
C ALA A 226 6.03 -7.75 18.19
N SER A 227 5.75 -6.45 18.25
CA SER A 227 4.56 -5.89 18.90
C SER A 227 3.83 -5.01 17.88
N GLY A 228 2.49 -5.01 17.89
CA GLY A 228 1.69 -4.31 16.89
C GLY A 228 0.43 -3.68 17.45
N ALA A 229 0.06 -2.54 16.87
CA ALA A 229 -1.19 -1.83 17.12
C ALA A 229 -1.71 -1.27 15.79
N ARG A 230 -2.89 -0.65 15.81
CA ARG A 230 -3.51 -0.08 14.61
C ARG A 230 -3.24 1.42 14.54
N SER A 231 -2.89 1.95 13.37
CA SER A 231 -2.49 3.36 13.22
C SER A 231 -3.54 4.35 13.72
N VAL A 232 -4.83 4.09 13.49
CA VAL A 232 -5.93 4.92 13.99
C VAL A 232 -5.91 5.14 15.50
N ARG A 233 -5.40 4.17 16.28
CA ARG A 233 -5.24 4.32 17.74
C ARG A 233 -4.21 5.39 18.10
N GLN A 234 -3.25 5.72 17.24
CA GLN A 234 -2.30 6.81 17.48
C GLN A 234 -3.01 8.16 17.56
N ALA A 235 -3.88 8.49 16.59
CA ALA A 235 -4.62 9.75 16.60
C ALA A 235 -5.54 9.85 17.82
N ILE A 236 -6.27 8.77 18.13
CA ILE A 236 -7.13 8.68 19.32
C ILE A 236 -6.30 8.91 20.59
N ALA A 237 -5.17 8.23 20.74
CA ALA A 237 -4.34 8.31 21.93
C ALA A 237 -3.69 9.70 22.09
N LEU A 238 -3.12 10.25 21.01
CA LEU A 238 -2.50 11.57 20.96
C LEU A 238 -3.48 12.65 21.42
N ASN A 239 -4.72 12.62 20.94
CA ASN A 239 -5.74 13.59 21.36
C ASN A 239 -6.23 13.32 22.79
N THR A 240 -6.66 12.09 23.09
CA THR A 240 -7.35 11.75 24.34
C THR A 240 -6.45 11.88 25.57
N TRP A 241 -5.20 11.41 25.48
CA TRP A 241 -4.32 11.27 26.64
C TRP A 241 -3.18 12.28 26.66
N PHE A 242 -2.79 12.81 25.49
CA PHE A 242 -1.58 13.61 25.35
C PHE A 242 -1.83 15.05 24.85
N GLY A 243 -3.09 15.47 24.67
CA GLY A 243 -3.45 16.85 24.39
C GLY A 243 -3.00 17.36 23.01
N TYR A 244 -2.94 16.48 22.01
CA TYR A 244 -2.68 16.86 20.61
C TYR A 244 -3.94 17.37 19.92
N ASP A 245 -3.74 18.11 18.84
CA ASP A 245 -4.76 18.83 18.06
C ASP A 245 -5.90 17.91 17.59
N ALA A 246 -7.17 18.28 17.90
CA ALA A 246 -8.34 17.51 17.47
C ALA A 246 -8.54 17.55 15.94
N GLY A 247 -7.93 18.52 15.27
CA GLY A 247 -7.92 18.68 13.82
C GLY A 247 -6.95 17.74 13.09
N MET A 248 -6.18 16.90 13.79
CA MET A 248 -5.40 15.81 13.17
C MET A 248 -6.27 15.03 12.19
N GLN A 249 -5.70 14.48 11.14
CA GLN A 249 -6.44 13.67 10.16
C GLN A 249 -5.73 12.37 9.86
N LEU A 250 -6.50 11.28 9.82
CA LEU A 250 -6.06 9.99 9.31
C LEU A 250 -6.52 9.87 7.86
N TYR A 251 -5.57 9.66 6.96
CA TYR A 251 -5.83 9.45 5.55
C TYR A 251 -5.30 8.10 5.10
N TYR A 252 -6.07 7.45 4.23
CA TYR A 252 -5.68 6.23 3.54
C TYR A 252 -5.37 6.54 2.08
N ARG A 253 -4.24 6.05 1.60
CA ARG A 253 -3.68 6.33 0.28
C ARG A 253 -4.64 6.05 -0.87
N ASP A 254 -5.53 5.07 -0.70
CA ASP A 254 -6.51 4.62 -1.71
C ASP A 254 -7.47 5.72 -2.19
N PHE A 255 -7.76 6.72 -1.35
CA PHE A 255 -8.73 7.79 -1.63
C PHE A 255 -8.11 9.06 -2.22
N PHE A 256 -6.80 9.09 -2.44
CA PHE A 256 -6.09 10.28 -2.89
C PHE A 256 -5.28 9.98 -4.13
N SER A 257 -5.17 10.97 -5.02
CA SER A 257 -4.19 10.90 -6.10
C SER A 257 -2.78 10.94 -5.52
N ARG A 258 -1.79 10.51 -6.31
CA ARG A 258 -0.38 10.65 -5.92
C ARG A 258 -0.03 12.10 -5.60
N ALA A 259 -0.47 13.03 -6.45
CA ALA A 259 -0.20 14.44 -6.29
C ALA A 259 -0.84 15.01 -5.01
N GLU A 260 -2.09 14.65 -4.68
CA GLU A 260 -2.71 15.05 -3.41
C GLU A 260 -1.98 14.43 -2.21
N TRP A 261 -1.62 13.15 -2.29
CA TRP A 261 -0.94 12.44 -1.20
C TRP A 261 0.44 13.00 -0.88
N GLU A 262 1.28 13.13 -1.90
CA GLU A 262 2.61 13.74 -1.77
C GLU A 262 2.48 15.22 -1.40
N GLY A 263 1.53 15.95 -1.98
CA GLY A 263 1.26 17.34 -1.65
C GLY A 263 0.95 17.56 -0.17
N MET A 264 0.08 16.75 0.42
CA MET A 264 -0.24 16.79 1.85
C MET A 264 1.01 16.52 2.73
N LEU A 265 1.84 15.52 2.38
CA LEU A 265 3.09 15.28 3.10
C LEU A 265 4.02 16.51 3.03
N MET A 266 4.16 17.12 1.85
CA MET A 266 5.01 18.29 1.67
C MET A 266 4.51 19.50 2.43
N GLU A 267 3.20 19.72 2.48
CA GLU A 267 2.58 20.82 3.24
C GLU A 267 2.85 20.69 4.74
N GLU A 268 2.62 19.50 5.30
CA GLU A 268 2.88 19.21 6.73
C GLU A 268 4.35 19.39 7.09
N LEU A 269 5.24 18.79 6.30
CA LEU A 269 6.69 18.87 6.53
C LEU A 269 7.22 20.29 6.35
N SER A 270 6.69 21.04 5.38
CA SER A 270 7.03 22.45 5.20
C SER A 270 6.59 23.29 6.39
N GLY A 271 5.45 22.94 6.99
CA GLY A 271 4.94 23.50 8.24
C GLY A 271 5.73 23.10 9.49
N GLY A 272 6.73 22.22 9.37
CA GLY A 272 7.49 21.71 10.51
C GLY A 272 6.73 20.66 11.32
N CYS A 273 5.79 19.95 10.70
CA CYS A 273 5.03 18.88 11.36
C CYS A 273 5.47 17.52 10.81
N PRO A 274 6.17 16.68 11.60
CA PRO A 274 6.44 15.30 11.23
C PRO A 274 5.13 14.50 11.08
N VAL A 275 5.12 13.58 10.12
CA VAL A 275 3.94 12.78 9.77
C VAL A 275 4.12 11.35 10.22
N LEU A 276 3.18 10.85 11.03
CA LEU A 276 3.12 9.41 11.33
C LEU A 276 2.66 8.69 10.06
N PHE A 277 3.49 7.79 9.56
CA PHE A 277 3.24 7.09 8.31
C PHE A 277 3.23 5.58 8.55
N ALA A 278 2.33 4.87 7.89
CA ALA A 278 2.31 3.42 7.93
C ALA A 278 2.15 2.84 6.55
N ALA A 279 2.84 1.72 6.32
CA ALA A 279 2.74 0.94 5.10
C ALA A 279 2.60 -0.54 5.44
N GLN A 280 2.02 -1.30 4.51
CA GLN A 280 1.83 -2.73 4.67
C GLN A 280 2.34 -3.50 3.46
N SER A 281 2.65 -4.76 3.72
CA SER A 281 2.74 -5.84 2.75
C SER A 281 1.76 -6.94 3.19
N PRO A 282 1.57 -8.01 2.40
CA PRO A 282 0.72 -9.12 2.80
C PRO A 282 1.21 -9.85 4.07
N SER A 283 2.47 -9.67 4.45
CA SER A 283 3.12 -10.37 5.56
C SER A 283 3.54 -9.48 6.73
N LEU A 284 3.54 -8.14 6.56
CA LEU A 284 3.95 -7.19 7.59
C LEU A 284 3.22 -5.86 7.46
N SER A 285 2.87 -5.23 8.58
CA SER A 285 2.56 -3.79 8.63
C SER A 285 3.64 -3.10 9.47
N HIS A 286 4.08 -1.93 9.04
CA HIS A 286 5.09 -1.14 9.74
C HIS A 286 4.66 0.33 9.83
N ALA A 287 4.79 0.91 11.01
CA ALA A 287 4.66 2.34 11.25
C ALA A 287 6.06 2.96 11.38
N LEU A 288 6.23 4.13 10.78
CA LEU A 288 7.46 4.90 10.68
C LEU A 288 7.13 6.39 10.72
N VAL A 289 8.14 7.26 10.72
CA VAL A 289 7.93 8.71 10.67
C VAL A 289 8.46 9.25 9.35
N CYS A 290 7.62 9.98 8.62
CA CYS A 290 8.05 10.82 7.51
C CYS A 290 8.34 12.22 8.07
N ASP A 291 9.57 12.68 7.97
CA ASP A 291 10.03 13.87 8.67
C ASP A 291 10.91 14.79 7.81
N GLY A 292 10.92 14.61 6.49
CA GLY A 292 11.62 15.51 5.57
C GLY A 292 11.39 15.13 4.11
N TYR A 293 11.90 15.95 3.20
CA TYR A 293 11.97 15.63 1.77
C TYR A 293 13.05 16.45 1.07
N ASP A 294 13.63 15.90 0.00
CA ASP A 294 14.67 16.56 -0.76
C ASP A 294 14.15 17.28 -2.02
N GLN A 295 15.07 17.92 -2.76
CA GLN A 295 14.75 18.63 -4.00
C GLN A 295 14.42 17.67 -5.17
N ASP A 296 14.76 16.40 -5.03
CA ASP A 296 14.64 15.40 -6.08
C ASP A 296 13.35 14.59 -5.96
N GLY A 297 12.44 14.90 -5.01
CA GLY A 297 11.19 14.14 -4.92
C GLY A 297 11.16 13.05 -3.84
N LEU A 298 12.22 12.88 -3.06
CA LEU A 298 12.36 11.78 -2.11
C LEU A 298 11.98 12.23 -0.70
N PHE A 299 11.22 11.41 0.00
CA PHE A 299 10.80 11.68 1.38
C PHE A 299 11.75 11.03 2.38
N HIS A 300 12.17 11.79 3.39
CA HIS A 300 12.96 11.25 4.49
C HIS A 300 12.07 10.42 5.42
N MET A 301 12.50 9.19 5.70
CA MET A 301 11.79 8.23 6.53
C MET A 301 12.70 7.80 7.68
N ASN A 302 12.26 8.02 8.92
CA ASN A 302 12.80 7.38 10.10
C ASN A 302 12.09 6.04 10.32
N PHE A 303 12.81 4.94 10.13
CA PHE A 303 12.24 3.59 10.20
C PHE A 303 12.06 3.07 11.63
N GLY A 304 12.58 3.80 12.64
CA GLY A 304 12.62 3.33 14.02
C GLY A 304 13.58 2.15 14.20
N LEU A 305 14.70 2.14 13.46
CA LEU A 305 15.68 1.06 13.39
C LEU A 305 17.08 1.49 13.83
N GLY A 306 17.16 2.45 14.77
CA GLY A 306 18.45 2.92 15.24
C GLY A 306 19.24 3.71 14.19
N GLY A 307 18.58 4.31 13.20
CA GLY A 307 19.24 5.08 12.14
C GLY A 307 19.82 4.25 10.99
N ASP A 308 19.80 2.91 11.08
CA ASP A 308 20.48 2.05 10.10
C ASP A 308 19.85 2.12 8.71
N ALA A 309 18.54 2.35 8.64
CA ALA A 309 17.74 2.45 7.42
C ALA A 309 17.09 3.83 7.24
N ASP A 310 17.42 4.81 8.08
CA ASP A 310 16.82 6.14 7.95
C ASP A 310 17.40 6.85 6.73
N GLY A 311 16.59 7.54 5.94
CA GLY A 311 17.06 8.12 4.68
C GLY A 311 15.93 8.60 3.78
N TYR A 312 16.30 9.06 2.59
CA TYR A 312 15.40 9.60 1.59
C TYR A 312 14.97 8.53 0.60
N TYR A 313 13.67 8.32 0.45
CA TYR A 313 13.10 7.22 -0.33
C TYR A 313 12.01 7.71 -1.28
N TYR A 314 11.95 7.07 -2.44
CA TYR A 314 10.83 7.19 -3.37
C TYR A 314 9.62 6.49 -2.75
N LEU A 315 8.47 7.16 -2.68
CA LEU A 315 7.24 6.49 -2.27
C LEU A 315 6.78 5.55 -3.40
N PRO A 316 6.84 4.22 -3.22
CA PRO A 316 6.44 3.30 -4.27
C PRO A 316 4.96 3.47 -4.60
N HIS A 317 4.60 3.18 -5.85
CA HIS A 317 3.21 3.12 -6.28
C HIS A 317 2.41 2.17 -5.39
N LEU A 318 1.25 2.61 -4.89
CA LEU A 318 0.38 1.73 -4.11
C LEU A 318 -0.03 0.56 -5.02
N THR A 319 -0.03 -0.63 -4.46
CA THR A 319 -0.70 -1.78 -5.06
C THR A 319 -1.93 -2.12 -4.21
N PRO A 320 -3.10 -2.38 -4.82
CA PRO A 320 -4.25 -2.83 -4.05
C PRO A 320 -3.98 -4.17 -3.36
N LYS A 321 -4.50 -4.36 -2.14
CA LYS A 321 -4.37 -5.61 -1.40
C LYS A 321 -5.00 -6.78 -2.17
N GLN A 322 -4.32 -7.93 -2.18
CA GLN A 322 -4.73 -9.12 -2.94
C GLN A 322 -4.53 -10.43 -2.17
N PRO A 323 -5.30 -11.49 -2.49
CA PRO A 323 -5.07 -12.85 -1.97
C PRO A 323 -3.65 -13.40 -2.27
N LEU A 324 -2.97 -13.89 -1.24
CA LEU A 324 -1.57 -14.36 -1.23
C LEU A 324 -1.16 -15.48 -2.23
N TRP A 325 -2.09 -16.09 -2.99
CA TRP A 325 -1.88 -17.41 -3.59
C TRP A 325 -1.60 -17.46 -5.10
N TYR A 326 -1.47 -16.31 -5.79
CA TYR A 326 -1.41 -16.29 -7.26
C TYR A 326 -0.02 -16.05 -7.90
N ASP A 327 0.83 -15.17 -7.37
CA ASP A 327 2.22 -15.02 -7.85
C ASP A 327 3.17 -14.60 -6.70
N PRO A 328 4.19 -15.41 -6.33
CA PRO A 328 5.21 -14.98 -5.37
C PRO A 328 6.10 -13.86 -5.91
N ASP A 329 6.07 -13.60 -7.22
CA ASP A 329 6.90 -12.59 -7.88
C ASP A 329 6.16 -11.23 -8.07
N SER A 330 4.92 -11.12 -7.59
CA SER A 330 4.03 -9.95 -7.72
C SER A 330 4.53 -8.69 -6.98
N PRO A 331 4.46 -7.48 -7.56
CA PRO A 331 4.87 -6.22 -6.90
C PRO A 331 4.10 -5.84 -5.64
N GLU A 332 3.00 -6.50 -5.35
CA GLU A 332 2.26 -6.40 -4.09
C GLU A 332 2.93 -7.15 -2.92
N GLY A 333 4.11 -7.75 -3.12
CA GLY A 333 4.94 -8.29 -2.05
C GLY A 333 5.64 -7.23 -1.19
N GLY A 334 5.64 -5.95 -1.59
CA GLY A 334 6.40 -4.88 -0.93
C GLY A 334 5.61 -4.03 0.07
N MET A 335 6.24 -2.98 0.64
CA MET A 335 5.61 -2.00 1.55
C MET A 335 4.80 -0.93 0.81
N ASN A 336 3.91 -1.36 -0.06
CA ASN A 336 3.09 -0.51 -0.91
C ASN A 336 1.60 -0.90 -0.87
N LEU A 337 1.17 -1.65 0.15
CA LEU A 337 -0.23 -1.92 0.43
C LEU A 337 -0.74 -1.01 1.57
N LEU A 338 -2.01 -0.60 1.47
CA LEU A 338 -2.78 0.05 2.55
C LEU A 338 -1.97 1.11 3.30
N GLN A 339 -1.33 2.01 2.55
CA GLN A 339 -0.59 3.12 3.14
C GLN A 339 -1.56 4.07 3.84
N SER A 340 -1.17 4.54 5.01
CA SER A 340 -1.92 5.54 5.78
C SER A 340 -0.97 6.56 6.38
N MET A 341 -1.49 7.77 6.61
CA MET A 341 -0.75 8.81 7.30
C MET A 341 -1.65 9.54 8.29
N ILE A 342 -1.07 9.99 9.39
CA ILE A 342 -1.69 10.91 10.32
C ILE A 342 -0.98 12.25 10.20
N VAL A 343 -1.71 13.24 9.74
CA VAL A 343 -1.25 14.62 9.53
C VAL A 343 -1.77 15.54 10.64
N GLY A 344 -1.17 16.71 10.79
CA GLY A 344 -1.53 17.70 11.81
C GLY A 344 -1.14 17.27 13.22
N VAL A 345 -0.17 16.35 13.37
CA VAL A 345 0.28 15.83 14.67
C VAL A 345 1.11 16.88 15.39
N ARG A 346 0.42 17.79 16.09
CA ARG A 346 1.01 18.88 16.87
C ARG A 346 0.23 19.10 18.18
N PRO A 347 0.84 19.76 19.19
CA PRO A 347 0.13 20.18 20.39
C PRO A 347 -1.13 20.98 20.05
N ALA A 348 -2.22 20.77 20.78
CA ALA A 348 -3.48 21.43 20.50
C ALA A 348 -3.41 22.96 20.74
N GLU A 349 -3.93 23.73 19.78
CA GLU A 349 -4.25 25.14 19.98
C GLU A 349 -5.68 25.32 20.53
N ALA A 350 -5.95 26.48 21.14
CA ALA A 350 -7.28 26.78 21.68
C ALA A 350 -8.34 26.77 20.57
N GLY A 351 -9.44 26.06 20.80
CA GLY A 351 -10.55 25.99 19.85
C GLY A 351 -10.34 25.04 18.67
N THR A 352 -9.38 24.10 18.77
CA THR A 352 -9.28 23.00 17.80
C THR A 352 -10.61 22.24 17.69
N VAL A 353 -10.97 21.88 16.46
CA VAL A 353 -12.21 21.17 16.11
C VAL A 353 -11.87 19.94 15.28
N GLY A 354 -12.52 18.83 15.63
CA GLY A 354 -12.39 17.57 14.91
C GLY A 354 -12.89 17.70 13.48
N ARG A 355 -12.14 17.16 12.51
CA ARG A 355 -12.60 17.01 11.12
C ARG A 355 -12.88 15.55 10.81
N HIS A 356 -13.79 15.33 9.87
CA HIS A 356 -14.24 13.99 9.49
C HIS A 356 -13.63 13.54 8.17
N SER A 357 -13.55 12.24 7.96
CA SER A 357 -13.14 11.65 6.69
C SER A 357 -14.04 10.46 6.41
N LEU A 358 -14.78 10.53 5.30
CA LEU A 358 -15.66 9.45 4.85
C LEU A 358 -15.15 8.85 3.54
N GLY A 359 -15.19 7.53 3.47
CA GLY A 359 -14.87 6.75 2.28
C GLY A 359 -16.07 5.92 1.84
N MET A 360 -16.20 5.66 0.55
CA MET A 360 -17.22 4.77 0.00
C MET A 360 -16.72 3.96 -1.19
N ALA A 361 -17.44 2.88 -1.52
CA ALA A 361 -17.16 2.06 -2.69
C ALA A 361 -17.67 2.71 -3.97
N SER A 362 -18.96 3.07 -4.01
CA SER A 362 -19.60 3.66 -5.18
C SER A 362 -20.84 4.48 -4.82
N ILE A 363 -21.28 5.32 -5.75
CA ILE A 363 -22.59 5.94 -5.73
C ILE A 363 -23.27 5.75 -7.10
N ASP A 364 -24.48 5.21 -7.09
CA ASP A 364 -25.18 4.74 -8.29
C ASP A 364 -26.63 5.25 -8.33
N PRO A 365 -27.18 5.59 -9.52
CA PRO A 365 -28.60 5.94 -9.62
C PRO A 365 -29.47 4.70 -9.48
N VAL A 366 -30.52 4.79 -8.65
CA VAL A 366 -31.56 3.75 -8.50
C VAL A 366 -32.83 4.16 -9.24
N VAL A 367 -33.34 5.35 -8.94
CA VAL A 367 -34.42 5.99 -9.71
C VAL A 367 -33.79 7.14 -10.46
N ALA A 368 -33.36 6.84 -11.69
CA ALA A 368 -32.51 7.76 -12.47
C ALA A 368 -33.26 8.96 -13.04
N SER A 369 -34.59 8.94 -13.15
CA SER A 369 -35.35 10.05 -13.68
C SER A 369 -36.70 10.23 -13.01
N ALA A 370 -37.13 11.48 -12.93
CA ALA A 370 -38.44 11.86 -12.40
C ALA A 370 -38.91 13.18 -13.04
N SER A 371 -40.15 13.58 -12.79
CA SER A 371 -40.60 14.94 -13.08
C SER A 371 -39.86 15.96 -12.21
N ARG A 372 -39.91 17.25 -12.55
CA ARG A 372 -39.22 18.34 -11.82
C ARG A 372 -39.51 18.36 -10.32
N LEU A 373 -40.74 17.98 -9.95
CA LEU A 373 -41.23 17.92 -8.56
C LEU A 373 -41.23 16.48 -7.99
N GLY A 374 -40.81 15.50 -8.80
CA GLY A 374 -40.71 14.11 -8.41
C GLY A 374 -39.49 13.82 -7.55
N ARG A 375 -39.32 12.54 -7.20
CA ARG A 375 -38.19 12.05 -6.42
C ARG A 375 -37.29 11.18 -7.28
N VAL A 376 -36.00 11.38 -7.16
CA VAL A 376 -34.96 10.50 -7.68
C VAL A 376 -34.31 9.77 -6.50
N SER A 377 -33.58 8.69 -6.78
CA SER A 377 -32.97 7.86 -5.73
C SER A 377 -31.55 7.48 -6.09
N VAL A 378 -30.68 7.47 -5.09
CA VAL A 378 -29.28 7.05 -5.19
C VAL A 378 -29.01 5.90 -4.23
N ALA A 379 -28.16 4.98 -4.63
CA ALA A 379 -27.56 3.99 -3.75
C ALA A 379 -26.11 4.40 -3.48
N THR A 380 -25.73 4.49 -2.22
CA THR A 380 -24.33 4.67 -1.80
C THR A 380 -23.87 3.35 -1.22
N ARG A 381 -22.83 2.74 -1.79
CA ARG A 381 -22.32 1.44 -1.35
C ARG A 381 -21.13 1.62 -0.44
N HIS A 382 -21.13 0.85 0.64
CA HIS A 382 -20.03 0.79 1.61
C HIS A 382 -19.53 2.16 2.09
N LEU A 383 -20.43 3.10 2.37
CA LEU A 383 -20.06 4.36 3.02
C LEU A 383 -19.59 4.06 4.45
N ALA A 384 -18.43 4.59 4.83
CA ALA A 384 -17.81 4.30 6.12
C ALA A 384 -17.00 5.50 6.64
N ASN A 385 -16.82 5.53 7.96
CA ASN A 385 -15.84 6.41 8.60
C ASN A 385 -14.44 5.87 8.34
N VAL A 386 -13.62 6.66 7.65
CA VAL A 386 -12.21 6.34 7.39
C VAL A 386 -11.26 7.30 8.13
N GLY A 387 -11.82 8.16 8.98
CA GLY A 387 -11.09 9.03 9.89
C GLY A 387 -11.03 8.47 11.30
N TRP A 388 -10.81 9.36 12.28
CA TRP A 388 -10.74 9.02 13.70
C TRP A 388 -11.71 9.85 14.57
N ASN A 389 -12.61 10.62 13.96
CA ASN A 389 -13.69 11.34 14.65
C ASN A 389 -15.04 10.70 14.26
N SER A 390 -15.91 10.44 15.25
CA SER A 390 -17.27 9.93 14.99
C SER A 390 -18.17 11.00 14.39
N ALA A 391 -18.95 10.65 13.37
CA ALA A 391 -19.96 11.53 12.78
C ALA A 391 -21.37 11.07 13.17
N ASP A 392 -22.17 11.96 13.76
CA ASP A 392 -23.56 11.63 14.10
C ASP A 392 -24.45 11.51 12.85
N SER A 393 -25.59 10.83 12.99
CA SER A 393 -26.55 10.64 11.88
C SER A 393 -27.16 11.94 11.35
N ALA A 394 -27.15 13.02 12.13
CA ALA A 394 -27.67 14.32 11.69
C ALA A 394 -26.66 15.09 10.82
N SER A 395 -25.37 14.76 10.95
CA SER A 395 -24.26 15.41 10.26
C SER A 395 -24.01 14.85 8.86
N VAL A 396 -24.31 13.56 8.61
CA VAL A 396 -24.03 12.92 7.32
C VAL A 396 -25.23 13.03 6.37
N ARG A 397 -25.02 13.69 5.23
CA ARG A 397 -26.09 14.11 4.31
C ARG A 397 -25.69 13.85 2.85
N LEU A 398 -26.68 13.68 1.99
CA LEU A 398 -26.56 13.93 0.56
C LEU A 398 -26.70 15.43 0.31
N VAL A 399 -25.74 16.00 -0.41
CA VAL A 399 -25.70 17.41 -0.76
C VAL A 399 -25.65 17.60 -2.27
N LEU A 400 -26.12 18.76 -2.72
CA LEU A 400 -26.09 19.20 -4.11
C LEU A 400 -25.03 20.29 -4.27
N LEU A 401 -24.10 20.11 -5.21
CA LEU A 401 -23.05 21.07 -5.52
C LEU A 401 -23.22 21.69 -6.91
N HIS A 402 -22.93 22.99 -7.00
CA HIS A 402 -22.73 23.71 -8.26
C HIS A 402 -21.33 24.31 -8.27
N GLY A 403 -20.45 23.84 -9.17
CA GLY A 403 -19.01 24.01 -8.93
C GLY A 403 -18.66 23.36 -7.59
N ASP A 404 -17.89 24.05 -6.75
CA ASP A 404 -17.50 23.57 -5.42
C ASP A 404 -18.42 24.04 -4.29
N ASP A 405 -19.43 24.87 -4.61
CA ASP A 405 -20.38 25.38 -3.63
C ASP A 405 -21.50 24.38 -3.37
N VAL A 406 -21.75 24.06 -2.10
CA VAL A 406 -22.94 23.32 -1.67
C VAL A 406 -24.16 24.24 -1.74
N VAL A 407 -25.05 23.98 -2.69
CA VAL A 407 -26.24 24.79 -2.96
C VAL A 407 -27.53 24.26 -2.34
N ALA A 408 -27.55 22.97 -1.94
CA ALA A 408 -28.68 22.40 -1.22
C ALA A 408 -28.28 21.18 -0.37
N ASP A 409 -28.93 21.04 0.78
CA ASP A 409 -28.98 19.81 1.58
C ASP A 409 -30.22 19.00 1.17
N LEU A 410 -30.03 17.75 0.73
CA LEU A 410 -31.07 16.92 0.12
C LEU A 410 -31.74 16.00 1.15
N THR A 411 -30.97 15.13 1.80
CA THR A 411 -31.49 14.13 2.75
C THR A 411 -30.35 13.54 3.60
N GLY A 412 -30.65 13.09 4.81
CA GLY A 412 -29.66 12.49 5.72
C GLY A 412 -29.54 10.98 5.59
N TYR A 413 -28.40 10.46 6.02
CA TYR A 413 -28.18 9.03 6.21
C TYR A 413 -28.80 8.56 7.54
N PRO A 414 -29.29 7.32 7.62
CA PRO A 414 -30.06 6.85 8.78
C PRO A 414 -29.22 6.41 9.99
N HIS A 415 -27.90 6.48 9.90
CA HIS A 415 -26.97 5.92 10.89
C HIS A 415 -25.87 6.92 11.28
N ALA A 416 -25.34 6.75 12.49
CA ALA A 416 -24.10 7.40 12.91
C ALA A 416 -22.90 6.57 12.40
N PHE A 417 -21.77 7.22 12.24
CA PHE A 417 -20.53 6.65 11.73
C PHE A 417 -19.47 6.71 12.82
N GLU A 418 -19.44 5.69 13.67
CA GLU A 418 -18.66 5.63 14.92
C GLU A 418 -17.23 5.10 14.73
N LEU A 419 -16.40 5.21 15.78
CA LEU A 419 -15.01 4.75 15.80
C LEU A 419 -14.84 3.24 16.05
N GLU A 420 -15.74 2.60 16.80
CA GLU A 420 -15.65 1.15 17.09
C GLU A 420 -15.82 0.28 15.83
N GLU A 421 -16.23 0.92 14.74
CA GLU A 421 -16.65 0.35 13.46
C GLU A 421 -15.54 0.27 12.40
N LEU A 422 -14.31 0.67 12.75
CA LEU A 422 -13.11 0.71 11.89
C LEU A 422 -12.68 -0.64 11.26
N TYR A 423 -13.48 -1.71 11.39
CA TYR A 423 -13.09 -3.07 10.98
C TYR A 423 -14.06 -3.84 10.09
N ASP A 424 -15.33 -3.45 9.90
CA ASP A 424 -16.22 -4.23 9.01
C ASP A 424 -17.59 -3.58 8.70
N THR A 425 -17.92 -2.42 9.27
CA THR A 425 -19.21 -1.77 9.00
C THR A 425 -19.05 -0.69 7.95
N ALA A 426 -19.52 -1.04 6.77
CA ALA A 426 -19.72 -0.09 5.70
C ALA A 426 -21.19 -0.17 5.31
N TYR A 427 -21.87 0.98 5.28
CA TYR A 427 -23.30 1.03 5.06
C TYR A 427 -23.61 1.09 3.56
N THR A 428 -24.60 0.31 3.14
CA THR A 428 -25.17 0.41 1.79
C THR A 428 -26.59 0.91 1.90
N ASP A 429 -26.77 2.20 1.59
CA ASP A 429 -28.03 2.91 1.77
C ASP A 429 -28.61 3.33 0.43
N THR A 430 -29.93 3.23 0.29
CA THR A 430 -30.67 3.83 -0.82
C THR A 430 -31.49 5.00 -0.30
N LEU A 431 -31.16 6.20 -0.77
CA LEU A 431 -31.81 7.44 -0.36
C LEU A 431 -32.57 8.05 -1.53
N SER A 432 -33.85 8.33 -1.32
CA SER A 432 -34.69 9.08 -2.26
C SER A 432 -34.77 10.54 -1.83
N PHE A 433 -34.68 11.48 -2.76
CA PHE A 433 -34.83 12.90 -2.49
C PHE A 433 -35.56 13.63 -3.63
N ALA A 434 -36.11 14.80 -3.30
CA ALA A 434 -36.59 15.78 -4.28
C ALA A 434 -35.68 17.00 -4.21
N VAL A 435 -35.53 17.72 -5.32
CA VAL A 435 -34.80 18.99 -5.35
C VAL A 435 -35.76 20.12 -5.01
N ALA A 436 -35.85 20.45 -3.72
CA ALA A 436 -36.68 21.54 -3.21
C ALA A 436 -36.02 22.92 -3.41
N GLY A 437 -36.81 23.99 -3.46
CA GLY A 437 -36.31 25.38 -3.53
C GLY A 437 -35.98 25.89 -4.94
N PRO A 438 -35.42 27.11 -5.08
CA PRO A 438 -35.13 27.76 -6.34
C PRO A 438 -33.81 27.26 -6.98
N VAL A 439 -33.60 25.94 -7.04
CA VAL A 439 -32.47 25.37 -7.77
C VAL A 439 -32.71 25.59 -9.27
N ALA A 440 -31.84 26.37 -9.90
CA ALA A 440 -31.97 26.70 -11.32
C ALA A 440 -31.76 25.47 -12.22
N ASN A 441 -32.22 25.56 -13.46
CA ASN A 441 -31.90 24.52 -14.44
C ASN A 441 -30.39 24.47 -14.67
N GLY A 442 -29.82 23.27 -14.72
CA GLY A 442 -28.38 23.10 -14.83
C GLY A 442 -27.92 21.67 -14.53
N VAL A 443 -26.60 21.51 -14.48
CA VAL A 443 -25.94 20.27 -14.08
C VAL A 443 -25.28 20.50 -12.73
N TYR A 444 -25.51 19.58 -11.81
CA TYR A 444 -25.05 19.62 -10.43
C TYR A 444 -24.40 18.29 -10.07
N ARG A 445 -23.58 18.27 -9.02
CA ARG A 445 -23.05 17.04 -8.43
C ARG A 445 -23.85 16.67 -7.18
N VAL A 446 -24.19 15.39 -7.03
CA VAL A 446 -24.81 14.84 -5.82
C VAL A 446 -23.74 14.02 -5.10
N CYS A 447 -23.40 14.44 -3.89
CA CYS A 447 -22.31 13.85 -3.10
C CYS A 447 -22.79 13.52 -1.68
N PRO A 448 -22.36 12.40 -1.08
CA PRO A 448 -22.40 12.23 0.37
C PRO A 448 -21.37 13.17 1.03
N ALA A 449 -21.74 13.79 2.14
CA ALA A 449 -20.87 14.72 2.86
C ALA A 449 -21.22 14.76 4.35
N VAL A 450 -20.23 15.14 5.17
CA VAL A 450 -20.40 15.44 6.60
C VAL A 450 -20.49 16.95 6.77
N ARG A 451 -21.50 17.42 7.51
CA ARG A 451 -21.58 18.81 7.96
C ARG A 451 -20.68 18.97 9.17
N GLU A 452 -19.65 19.80 9.00
CA GLU A 452 -18.64 20.03 10.01
C GLU A 452 -19.12 21.05 11.07
N VAL A 453 -18.53 21.00 12.26
CA VAL A 453 -18.96 21.84 13.40
C VAL A 453 -18.77 23.34 13.10
N TRP A 454 -17.78 23.70 12.29
CA TRP A 454 -17.54 25.08 11.83
C TRP A 454 -18.48 25.53 10.70
N GLY A 455 -19.44 24.69 10.28
CA GLY A 455 -20.44 25.00 9.27
C GLY A 455 -20.02 24.69 7.82
N GLY A 456 -18.81 24.17 7.61
CA GLY A 456 -18.36 23.67 6.31
C GLY A 456 -18.85 22.24 6.01
N TRP A 457 -18.46 21.72 4.86
CA TRP A 457 -18.75 20.35 4.44
C TRP A 457 -17.48 19.61 4.07
N THR A 458 -17.38 18.36 4.52
CA THR A 458 -16.35 17.43 4.06
C THR A 458 -17.00 16.35 3.21
N LEU A 459 -16.62 16.28 1.93
CA LEU A 459 -17.19 15.32 0.98
C LEU A 459 -16.64 13.92 1.21
N ALA A 460 -17.49 12.90 1.06
CA ALA A 460 -17.05 11.52 1.02
C ALA A 460 -16.25 11.24 -0.26
N ARG A 461 -15.23 10.38 -0.14
CA ARG A 461 -14.33 10.02 -1.24
C ARG A 461 -14.52 8.57 -1.66
N THR A 462 -14.17 8.28 -2.91
CA THR A 462 -14.06 6.93 -3.47
C THR A 462 -12.60 6.63 -3.79
N SER A 463 -12.27 5.38 -4.09
CA SER A 463 -10.96 5.03 -4.62
C SER A 463 -10.68 5.79 -5.91
N MET A 464 -9.40 6.09 -6.17
CA MET A 464 -8.98 6.78 -7.38
C MET A 464 -9.44 6.07 -8.66
N GLY A 465 -10.05 6.83 -9.57
CA GLY A 465 -10.63 6.29 -10.80
C GLY A 465 -12.08 5.81 -10.67
N THR A 466 -12.69 5.89 -9.48
CA THR A 466 -14.14 5.74 -9.27
C THR A 466 -14.78 7.11 -9.00
N PRO A 467 -15.92 7.46 -9.64
CA PRO A 467 -16.66 8.67 -9.33
C PRO A 467 -17.17 8.71 -7.88
N SER A 468 -16.91 9.80 -7.15
CA SER A 468 -17.45 10.04 -5.80
C SER A 468 -18.80 10.76 -5.79
N HIS A 469 -19.38 10.99 -6.97
CA HIS A 469 -20.62 11.75 -7.14
C HIS A 469 -21.43 11.24 -8.33
N LEU A 470 -22.70 11.64 -8.36
CA LEU A 470 -23.54 11.56 -9.56
C LEU A 470 -23.78 12.94 -10.15
N LEU A 471 -23.95 13.01 -11.46
CA LEU A 471 -24.44 14.21 -12.12
C LEU A 471 -25.97 14.24 -12.05
N LEU A 472 -26.51 15.31 -11.47
CA LEU A 472 -27.93 15.60 -11.50
C LEU A 472 -28.22 16.71 -12.51
N ARG A 473 -28.89 16.35 -13.61
CA ARG A 473 -29.45 17.33 -14.55
C ARG A 473 -30.81 17.77 -14.03
N VAL A 474 -30.89 19.06 -13.69
CA VAL A 474 -32.14 19.74 -13.32
C VAL A 474 -32.65 20.43 -14.59
N GLY A 475 -33.68 19.86 -15.20
CA GLY A 475 -34.37 20.45 -16.34
C GLY A 475 -35.57 21.28 -15.91
N LYS A 476 -36.25 21.90 -16.88
CA LYS A 476 -37.50 22.64 -16.61
C LYS A 476 -38.60 21.72 -16.08
N ASP A 477 -38.72 20.53 -16.68
CA ASP A 477 -39.83 19.60 -16.42
C ASP A 477 -39.37 18.26 -15.82
N SER A 478 -38.06 18.01 -15.74
CA SER A 478 -37.50 16.72 -15.34
C SER A 478 -36.25 16.83 -14.45
N LEU A 479 -36.01 15.77 -13.70
CA LEU A 479 -34.75 15.50 -13.00
C LEU A 479 -34.12 14.24 -13.62
N THR A 480 -32.80 14.22 -13.81
CA THR A 480 -32.10 13.04 -14.31
C THR A 480 -30.75 12.86 -13.63
N LEU A 481 -30.55 11.73 -12.96
CA LEU A 481 -29.28 11.29 -12.40
C LEU A 481 -28.50 10.47 -13.44
N LEU A 482 -27.21 10.74 -13.56
CA LEU A 482 -26.30 10.06 -14.45
C LEU A 482 -24.97 9.80 -13.72
N PRO A 483 -24.31 8.66 -13.94
CA PRO A 483 -22.92 8.48 -13.55
C PRO A 483 -22.04 9.52 -14.25
N ASP A 484 -20.99 9.97 -13.57
CA ASP A 484 -19.96 10.79 -14.20
C ASP A 484 -18.86 9.89 -14.79
N SER A 485 -19.04 9.45 -16.04
CA SER A 485 -18.04 8.59 -16.69
C SER A 485 -16.74 9.32 -17.05
N SER A 486 -16.68 10.66 -16.93
CA SER A 486 -15.48 11.44 -17.26
C SER A 486 -14.34 11.22 -16.26
N VAL A 487 -14.68 10.93 -15.00
CA VAL A 487 -13.72 10.68 -13.92
C VAL A 487 -13.43 9.19 -13.73
N GLN A 488 -14.11 8.32 -14.48
CA GLN A 488 -13.87 6.88 -14.42
C GLN A 488 -12.58 6.53 -15.18
N ALA A 489 -11.70 5.77 -14.53
CA ALA A 489 -10.47 5.32 -15.16
C ALA A 489 -10.75 4.42 -16.37
N ARG A 490 -9.97 4.59 -17.45
CA ARG A 490 -10.11 3.81 -18.68
C ARG A 490 -8.77 3.25 -19.12
N LEU A 491 -8.60 1.94 -18.96
CA LEU A 491 -7.43 1.24 -19.49
C LEU A 491 -7.68 0.71 -20.90
N THR A 492 -6.63 0.70 -21.72
CA THR A 492 -6.62 0.04 -23.04
C THR A 492 -5.44 -0.91 -23.16
N LEU A 493 -5.68 -2.05 -23.82
CA LEU A 493 -4.63 -3.02 -24.14
C LEU A 493 -3.80 -2.50 -25.32
N ARG A 494 -2.47 -2.52 -25.17
CA ARG A 494 -1.51 -2.04 -26.18
C ARG A 494 -0.80 -3.17 -26.88
N SER A 495 -0.29 -4.11 -26.11
CA SER A 495 0.30 -5.34 -26.61
C SER A 495 0.08 -6.47 -25.62
N TRP A 496 0.19 -7.70 -26.11
CA TRP A 496 0.12 -8.90 -25.29
C TRP A 496 0.97 -9.99 -25.94
N GLU A 497 1.59 -10.80 -25.09
CA GLU A 497 2.34 -11.99 -25.47
C GLU A 497 1.88 -13.10 -24.54
N PHE A 498 0.95 -13.94 -24.99
CA PHE A 498 0.38 -15.05 -24.22
C PHE A 498 0.48 -16.34 -25.04
N PRO A 499 0.85 -17.48 -24.44
CA PRO A 499 1.01 -18.74 -25.18
C PRO A 499 -0.35 -19.31 -25.66
N ASP A 500 -0.40 -19.75 -26.91
CA ASP A 500 -1.58 -20.39 -27.52
C ASP A 500 -1.98 -21.72 -26.83
N SER A 501 -1.05 -22.33 -26.09
CA SER A 501 -1.28 -23.56 -25.33
C SER A 501 -0.51 -23.56 -24.02
N VAL A 502 -1.13 -24.08 -22.95
CA VAL A 502 -0.56 -24.18 -21.61
C VAL A 502 -0.76 -25.57 -21.02
N GLN A 503 0.15 -26.01 -20.14
CA GLN A 503 -0.01 -27.30 -19.45
C GLN A 503 -0.79 -27.11 -18.17
N ARG A 504 -1.63 -28.09 -17.82
CA ARG A 504 -2.27 -28.12 -16.52
C ARG A 504 -1.21 -28.07 -15.41
N GLY A 505 -1.31 -27.05 -14.58
CA GLY A 505 -0.41 -26.74 -13.46
C GLY A 505 0.76 -25.80 -13.80
N GLN A 506 1.02 -25.49 -15.08
CA GLN A 506 2.16 -24.67 -15.50
C GLN A 506 1.84 -23.78 -16.71
N CYS A 507 2.07 -22.48 -16.57
CA CYS A 507 2.02 -21.52 -17.67
C CYS A 507 3.42 -20.89 -17.86
N PRO A 508 3.97 -20.87 -19.09
CA PRO A 508 5.17 -20.10 -19.41
C PRO A 508 5.01 -18.61 -19.05
N PRO A 509 6.12 -17.88 -18.85
CA PRO A 509 6.04 -16.44 -18.66
C PRO A 509 5.33 -15.75 -19.83
N PHE A 510 4.54 -14.74 -19.51
CA PHE A 510 3.75 -13.97 -20.48
C PHE A 510 3.74 -12.49 -20.08
N SER A 511 3.50 -11.60 -21.03
CA SER A 511 3.48 -10.15 -20.77
C SER A 511 2.28 -9.45 -21.39
N LEU A 512 1.81 -8.39 -20.74
CA LEU A 512 0.68 -7.57 -21.17
C LEU A 512 1.04 -6.10 -20.99
N SER A 513 0.78 -5.26 -21.99
CA SER A 513 0.96 -3.81 -21.89
C SER A 513 -0.38 -3.10 -21.89
N VAL A 514 -0.60 -2.23 -20.92
CA VAL A 514 -1.83 -1.44 -20.79
C VAL A 514 -1.49 0.04 -20.62
N ARG A 515 -2.35 0.90 -21.16
CA ARG A 515 -2.24 2.36 -21.02
C ARG A 515 -3.50 2.97 -20.44
N ASN A 516 -3.34 3.89 -19.49
CA ASN A 516 -4.44 4.68 -18.97
C ASN A 516 -4.78 5.82 -19.96
N GLU A 517 -5.97 5.76 -20.53
CA GLU A 517 -6.49 6.73 -21.52
C GLU A 517 -7.46 7.74 -20.89
N SER A 518 -7.65 7.70 -19.57
CA SER A 518 -8.49 8.66 -18.86
C SER A 518 -7.69 9.87 -18.40
N GLU A 519 -8.41 10.93 -18.02
CA GLU A 519 -7.84 12.11 -17.37
C GLU A 519 -7.62 11.90 -15.86
N ALA A 520 -8.17 10.82 -15.31
CA ALA A 520 -8.00 10.43 -13.92
C ALA A 520 -6.85 9.43 -13.75
N GLU A 521 -6.23 9.48 -12.57
CA GLU A 521 -5.30 8.46 -12.15
C GLU A 521 -6.04 7.15 -11.88
N TYR A 522 -5.47 6.04 -12.33
CA TYR A 522 -6.01 4.71 -12.13
C TYR A 522 -5.30 4.02 -10.97
N CYS A 523 -6.05 3.49 -10.01
CA CYS A 523 -5.55 2.60 -8.97
C CYS A 523 -6.48 1.39 -8.85
N GLY A 524 -6.06 0.24 -9.36
CA GLY A 524 -6.91 -0.94 -9.49
C GLY A 524 -6.13 -2.21 -9.79
N ARG A 525 -6.85 -3.29 -10.12
CA ARG A 525 -6.29 -4.61 -10.43
C ARG A 525 -6.59 -4.97 -11.88
N LEU A 526 -5.53 -5.19 -12.66
CA LEU A 526 -5.62 -5.84 -13.96
C LEU A 526 -5.81 -7.34 -13.74
N SER A 527 -6.91 -7.91 -14.19
CA SER A 527 -7.24 -9.34 -14.12
C SER A 527 -7.00 -10.04 -15.45
N VAL A 528 -6.26 -11.15 -15.40
CA VAL A 528 -6.11 -12.11 -16.50
C VAL A 528 -7.06 -13.28 -16.22
N MET A 529 -7.96 -13.54 -17.16
CA MET A 529 -9.02 -14.52 -17.00
C MET A 529 -9.09 -15.47 -18.19
N LEU A 530 -9.53 -16.69 -17.95
CA LEU A 530 -9.86 -17.65 -18.98
C LEU A 530 -11.34 -18.01 -18.91
N ARG A 531 -12.03 -17.91 -20.03
CA ARG A 531 -13.44 -18.31 -20.16
C ARG A 531 -13.54 -19.63 -20.90
N GLU A 532 -14.28 -20.59 -20.35
CA GLU A 532 -14.50 -21.89 -21.01
C GLU A 532 -15.25 -21.69 -22.33
N LYS A 533 -14.75 -22.25 -23.44
CA LYS A 533 -15.46 -22.14 -24.73
C LYS A 533 -16.80 -22.87 -24.74
N ASP A 534 -16.84 -24.06 -24.16
CA ASP A 534 -18.06 -24.88 -24.10
C ASP A 534 -19.08 -24.34 -23.10
N ASN A 535 -18.65 -23.50 -22.17
CA ASN A 535 -19.53 -22.85 -21.21
C ASN A 535 -19.07 -21.40 -20.91
N PRO A 536 -19.45 -20.43 -21.77
CA PRO A 536 -19.01 -19.04 -21.63
C PRO A 536 -19.44 -18.36 -20.32
N SER A 537 -20.38 -18.94 -19.55
CA SER A 537 -20.73 -18.42 -18.22
C SER A 537 -19.65 -18.70 -17.16
N ARG A 538 -18.72 -19.62 -17.44
CA ARG A 538 -17.61 -19.97 -16.54
C ARG A 538 -16.35 -19.23 -16.96
N CYS A 539 -15.96 -18.26 -16.13
CA CYS A 539 -14.74 -17.50 -16.30
C CYS A 539 -13.88 -17.62 -15.04
N HIS A 540 -12.61 -17.95 -15.24
CA HIS A 540 -11.65 -18.29 -14.19
C HIS A 540 -10.57 -17.25 -14.18
N ARG A 541 -10.40 -16.53 -13.07
CA ARG A 541 -9.28 -15.62 -12.88
C ARG A 541 -8.01 -16.45 -12.71
N VAL A 542 -7.05 -16.31 -13.62
CA VAL A 542 -5.79 -17.07 -13.59
C VAL A 542 -4.63 -16.25 -13.04
N GLN A 543 -4.73 -14.92 -13.14
CA GLN A 543 -3.75 -14.00 -12.58
C GLN A 543 -4.40 -12.63 -12.38
N TYR A 544 -3.83 -11.80 -11.52
CA TYR A 544 -4.09 -10.36 -11.53
C TYR A 544 -2.84 -9.59 -11.12
N GLN A 545 -2.83 -8.28 -11.40
CA GLN A 545 -1.74 -7.36 -11.10
C GLN A 545 -2.32 -6.06 -10.56
N GLY A 546 -1.91 -5.65 -9.36
CA GLY A 546 -2.17 -4.33 -8.84
C GLY A 546 -1.43 -3.29 -9.67
N LEU A 547 -2.11 -2.23 -10.05
CA LEU A 547 -1.62 -1.22 -10.96
C LEU A 547 -1.98 0.16 -10.48
N TRP A 548 -1.03 1.07 -10.68
CA TRP A 548 -1.21 2.49 -10.49
C TRP A 548 -0.71 3.19 -11.74
N LEU A 549 -1.57 3.93 -12.44
CA LEU A 549 -1.22 4.58 -13.71
C LEU A 549 -1.74 6.01 -13.76
N SER A 550 -0.82 6.94 -13.99
CA SER A 550 -1.13 8.33 -14.29
C SER A 550 -1.86 8.45 -15.63
N PRO A 551 -2.59 9.55 -15.88
CA PRO A 551 -3.15 9.83 -17.20
C PRO A 551 -2.11 9.72 -18.31
N GLY A 552 -2.39 8.89 -19.31
CA GLY A 552 -1.50 8.65 -20.45
C GLY A 552 -0.32 7.70 -20.17
N GLU A 553 -0.13 7.21 -18.95
CA GLU A 553 0.95 6.30 -18.60
C GLU A 553 0.69 4.88 -19.15
N GLU A 554 1.76 4.24 -19.63
CA GLU A 554 1.75 2.88 -20.14
C GLU A 554 2.70 2.02 -19.31
N VAL A 555 2.25 0.82 -18.98
CA VAL A 555 3.06 -0.17 -18.26
C VAL A 555 2.98 -1.52 -18.95
N THR A 556 4.09 -2.23 -18.95
CA THR A 556 4.16 -3.65 -19.31
C THR A 556 4.28 -4.50 -18.06
N CYS A 557 3.31 -5.35 -17.81
CA CYS A 557 3.32 -6.35 -16.75
C CYS A 557 3.89 -7.66 -17.30
N THR A 558 4.90 -8.23 -16.63
CA THR A 558 5.45 -9.54 -16.97
C THR A 558 5.17 -10.54 -15.86
N PHE A 559 4.38 -11.57 -16.17
CA PHE A 559 4.01 -12.63 -15.25
C PHE A 559 4.95 -13.81 -15.45
N ARG A 560 5.74 -14.14 -14.43
CA ARG A 560 6.79 -15.18 -14.53
C ARG A 560 6.34 -16.52 -13.97
N ARG A 561 5.38 -16.52 -13.04
CA ARG A 561 4.89 -17.72 -12.36
C ARG A 561 3.38 -17.69 -12.23
N THR A 562 2.71 -18.32 -13.19
CA THR A 562 1.26 -18.46 -13.17
C THR A 562 0.89 -19.93 -13.00
N ARG A 563 0.24 -20.26 -11.86
CA ARG A 563 -0.31 -21.61 -11.65
C ARG A 563 -1.61 -21.74 -12.42
N PHE A 564 -1.73 -22.84 -13.16
CA PHE A 564 -2.83 -23.08 -14.08
C PHE A 564 -3.65 -24.32 -13.65
N PRO A 565 -4.54 -24.22 -12.65
CA PRO A 565 -5.25 -25.39 -12.12
C PRO A 565 -6.39 -25.90 -13.03
N MET A 566 -6.61 -25.23 -14.16
CA MET A 566 -7.71 -25.46 -15.09
C MET A 566 -7.77 -26.90 -15.63
N ALA A 567 -8.99 -27.38 -15.88
CA ALA A 567 -9.22 -28.64 -16.57
C ALA A 567 -8.78 -28.54 -18.04
N GLU A 568 -8.51 -29.69 -18.65
CA GLU A 568 -8.19 -29.77 -20.08
C GLU A 568 -9.35 -29.28 -20.92
N GLY A 569 -9.06 -28.53 -21.98
CA GLY A 569 -10.08 -27.95 -22.86
C GLY A 569 -9.61 -26.69 -23.56
N ASP A 570 -10.50 -26.12 -24.38
CA ASP A 570 -10.26 -24.87 -25.08
C ASP A 570 -10.91 -23.69 -24.33
N TYR A 571 -10.17 -22.60 -24.19
CA TYR A 571 -10.55 -21.41 -23.43
C TYR A 571 -10.31 -20.14 -24.26
N ASP A 572 -11.00 -19.07 -23.86
CA ASP A 572 -10.78 -17.71 -24.36
C ASP A 572 -9.99 -16.90 -23.33
N LEU A 573 -8.85 -16.31 -23.72
CA LEU A 573 -8.15 -15.33 -22.91
C LEU A 573 -8.95 -14.02 -22.87
N CYS A 574 -9.36 -13.63 -21.67
CA CYS A 574 -10.08 -12.40 -21.40
C CYS A 574 -9.28 -11.54 -20.43
N LEU A 575 -9.20 -10.25 -20.71
CA LEU A 575 -8.54 -9.29 -19.83
C LEU A 575 -9.57 -8.28 -19.33
N ALA A 576 -9.54 -7.99 -18.04
CA ALA A 576 -10.40 -7.02 -17.40
C ALA A 576 -9.63 -6.24 -16.35
N TYR A 577 -10.17 -5.11 -15.92
CA TYR A 577 -9.67 -4.38 -14.76
C TYR A 577 -10.86 -3.98 -13.88
N ASP A 578 -10.65 -3.84 -12.58
CA ASP A 578 -11.65 -3.20 -11.74
C ASP A 578 -11.50 -1.69 -11.79
N THR A 579 -12.58 -0.96 -11.52
CA THR A 579 -12.51 0.49 -11.33
C THR A 579 -12.61 0.88 -9.87
N ASN A 580 -12.98 -0.07 -9.01
CA ASN A 580 -13.23 0.09 -7.59
C ASN A 580 -12.55 -1.05 -6.82
N LEU A 581 -11.87 -0.73 -5.71
CA LEU A 581 -11.18 -1.72 -4.87
C LEU A 581 -12.09 -2.45 -3.89
N PHE A 582 -13.32 -1.96 -3.71
CA PHE A 582 -14.27 -2.46 -2.73
C PHE A 582 -15.24 -3.52 -3.26
N ASP A 583 -15.37 -3.66 -4.58
CA ASP A 583 -16.21 -4.68 -5.20
C ASP A 583 -15.44 -5.51 -6.26
N ASP A 584 -16.10 -6.54 -6.79
CA ASP A 584 -15.58 -7.38 -7.87
C ASP A 584 -16.09 -6.90 -9.25
N SER A 585 -16.46 -5.62 -9.39
CA SER A 585 -16.87 -5.08 -10.68
C SER A 585 -15.68 -5.10 -11.66
N LEU A 586 -15.94 -5.54 -12.89
CA LEU A 586 -14.92 -5.69 -13.92
C LEU A 586 -15.31 -4.93 -15.18
N VAL A 587 -14.36 -4.16 -15.70
CA VAL A 587 -14.39 -3.54 -17.01
C VAL A 587 -13.51 -4.35 -17.94
N TRP A 588 -14.12 -4.94 -18.98
CA TRP A 588 -13.39 -5.74 -19.97
C TRP A 588 -12.55 -4.85 -20.89
N LEU A 589 -11.28 -5.18 -21.07
CA LEU A 589 -10.35 -4.44 -21.94
C LEU A 589 -10.67 -4.61 -23.42
N SER A 590 -11.39 -5.68 -23.78
CA SER A 590 -11.83 -5.97 -25.13
C SER A 590 -13.21 -6.64 -25.09
N PRO A 591 -14.12 -6.31 -26.02
CA PRO A 591 -15.40 -6.99 -26.15
C PRO A 591 -15.24 -8.44 -26.65
N ASN A 592 -14.16 -8.73 -27.36
CA ASN A 592 -13.81 -10.06 -27.86
C ASN A 592 -12.65 -10.66 -27.05
N PRO A 593 -12.55 -12.00 -26.97
CA PRO A 593 -11.35 -12.67 -26.48
C PRO A 593 -10.08 -12.11 -27.14
N VAL A 594 -9.01 -12.02 -26.34
CA VAL A 594 -7.69 -11.60 -26.81
C VAL A 594 -7.11 -12.67 -27.74
N CYS A 595 -7.17 -13.94 -27.31
CA CYS A 595 -6.82 -15.11 -28.10
C CYS A 595 -7.49 -16.37 -27.54
N GLU A 596 -7.41 -17.45 -28.31
CA GLU A 596 -7.81 -18.78 -27.86
C GLU A 596 -6.61 -19.47 -27.18
N VAL A 597 -6.88 -20.20 -26.10
CA VAL A 597 -5.87 -20.89 -25.31
C VAL A 597 -6.30 -22.33 -25.09
N ARG A 598 -5.46 -23.28 -25.49
CA ARG A 598 -5.67 -24.70 -25.19
C ARG A 598 -4.99 -25.09 -23.89
N VAL A 599 -5.74 -25.62 -22.94
CA VAL A 599 -5.19 -26.24 -21.72
C VAL A 599 -4.99 -27.73 -21.99
N CYS A 600 -3.73 -28.15 -21.99
CA CYS A 600 -3.31 -29.52 -22.24
C CYS A 600 -3.09 -30.30 -20.93
N PRO A 601 -3.14 -31.66 -20.97
CA PRO A 601 -2.83 -32.49 -19.82
C PRO A 601 -1.44 -32.17 -19.24
N ALA A 602 -1.29 -32.39 -17.93
CA ALA A 602 0.01 -32.26 -17.30
C ALA A 602 1.00 -33.26 -17.93
N ALA A 603 2.21 -32.82 -18.27
CA ALA A 603 3.20 -33.69 -18.87
C ALA A 603 3.45 -34.93 -17.97
N PRO A 604 3.30 -36.16 -18.51
CA PRO A 604 3.37 -37.38 -17.72
C PRO A 604 4.67 -37.46 -16.92
N THR A 605 4.55 -37.74 -15.62
CA THR A 605 5.70 -37.94 -14.72
C THR A 605 6.33 -39.32 -14.86
N GLN A 606 5.62 -40.27 -15.48
CA GLN A 606 6.09 -41.62 -15.80
C GLN A 606 5.46 -42.06 -17.13
N MET A 607 6.24 -42.70 -18.01
CA MET A 607 5.69 -43.41 -19.17
C MET A 607 5.36 -44.84 -18.73
N HIS A 608 4.08 -45.17 -18.60
CA HIS A 608 3.63 -46.56 -18.48
C HIS A 608 3.03 -46.98 -19.82
N GLY A 609 3.55 -48.05 -20.43
CA GLY A 609 2.95 -48.68 -21.60
C GLY A 609 3.35 -48.13 -22.97
N VAL A 610 4.65 -48.00 -23.26
CA VAL A 610 5.12 -47.97 -24.66
C VAL A 610 5.76 -49.33 -24.94
N GLU A 611 5.16 -50.11 -25.85
CA GLU A 611 5.80 -51.31 -26.40
C GLU A 611 7.15 -50.92 -27.02
N GLU A 612 8.20 -51.63 -26.61
CA GLU A 612 9.59 -51.34 -26.99
C GLU A 612 9.81 -51.61 -28.49
N GLY A 613 9.64 -50.58 -29.32
CA GLY A 613 10.23 -50.51 -30.66
C GLY A 613 11.67 -49.95 -30.59
N PRO A 614 12.62 -50.39 -31.45
CA PRO A 614 14.06 -50.10 -31.30
C PRO A 614 14.50 -48.62 -31.51
N ALA A 615 13.56 -47.66 -31.48
CA ALA A 615 13.83 -46.24 -31.76
C ALA A 615 13.32 -45.25 -30.71
N CYS A 616 12.87 -45.67 -29.51
CA CYS A 616 12.43 -44.74 -28.46
C CYS A 616 13.56 -44.33 -27.50
N ARG A 617 14.55 -43.56 -27.99
CA ARG A 617 15.43 -42.75 -27.14
C ARG A 617 14.90 -41.32 -27.06
N GLY A 618 14.14 -41.03 -26.00
CA GLY A 618 13.69 -39.69 -25.61
C GLY A 618 12.55 -39.12 -26.47
N ALA A 619 11.32 -39.22 -25.98
CA ALA A 619 10.22 -38.43 -26.54
C ALA A 619 10.35 -36.98 -26.03
N VAL A 620 10.36 -36.01 -26.95
CA VAL A 620 10.25 -34.58 -26.64
C VAL A 620 8.80 -34.20 -26.80
N TYR A 621 8.21 -33.66 -25.74
CA TYR A 621 6.86 -33.11 -25.80
C TYR A 621 6.97 -31.61 -26.01
N GLY A 622 6.14 -31.06 -26.88
CA GLY A 622 5.97 -29.62 -26.95
C GLY A 622 5.45 -29.07 -25.62
N LEU A 623 5.48 -27.74 -25.46
CA LEU A 623 4.81 -27.08 -24.33
C LEU A 623 3.29 -27.35 -24.32
N ASP A 624 2.73 -27.76 -25.46
CA ASP A 624 1.37 -28.28 -25.66
C ASP A 624 1.16 -29.73 -25.15
N GLY A 625 2.19 -30.42 -24.63
CA GLY A 625 2.07 -31.80 -24.17
C GLY A 625 1.92 -32.84 -25.30
N CYS A 626 1.99 -32.43 -26.56
CA CYS A 626 1.95 -33.35 -27.70
C CYS A 626 3.37 -33.85 -28.06
N PRO A 627 3.52 -35.08 -28.57
CA PRO A 627 4.82 -35.56 -29.06
C PRO A 627 5.31 -34.68 -30.23
N LYS A 628 6.53 -34.14 -30.13
CA LYS A 628 7.17 -33.35 -31.19
C LYS A 628 8.50 -33.97 -31.67
N PRO A 629 8.91 -33.72 -32.94
CA PRO A 629 10.23 -34.10 -33.42
C PRO A 629 11.36 -33.40 -32.65
N ALA A 630 12.54 -34.01 -32.59
CA ALA A 630 13.70 -33.45 -31.90
C ALA A 630 14.15 -32.09 -32.50
N GLY A 631 14.42 -31.10 -31.65
CA GLY A 631 14.99 -29.79 -32.05
C GLY A 631 14.10 -28.55 -31.81
N GLN A 632 12.96 -28.68 -31.11
CA GLN A 632 12.11 -27.55 -30.70
C GLN A 632 12.04 -27.40 -29.17
N HIS A 633 11.76 -26.18 -28.70
CA HIS A 633 11.56 -25.88 -27.27
C HIS A 633 10.49 -26.80 -26.66
N GLY A 634 10.82 -27.50 -25.58
CA GLY A 634 9.91 -28.49 -25.01
C GLY A 634 10.40 -29.17 -23.74
N ILE A 635 9.61 -30.11 -23.25
CA ILE A 635 9.93 -30.94 -22.09
C ILE A 635 10.28 -32.35 -22.59
N GLY A 636 11.54 -32.71 -22.49
CA GLY A 636 12.03 -34.08 -22.70
C GLY A 636 11.87 -34.92 -21.44
N VAL A 637 11.57 -36.22 -21.62
CA VAL A 637 11.65 -37.20 -20.53
C VAL A 637 12.68 -38.25 -20.91
N GLU A 638 13.81 -38.27 -20.19
CA GLU A 638 14.90 -39.22 -20.40
C GLU A 638 14.91 -40.26 -19.28
N ARG A 639 15.03 -41.55 -19.61
CA ARG A 639 15.24 -42.62 -18.63
C ARG A 639 16.75 -42.82 -18.44
N LYS A 640 17.27 -42.48 -17.26
CA LYS A 640 18.66 -42.75 -16.84
C LYS A 640 18.67 -43.61 -15.58
N ASN A 641 19.43 -44.72 -15.62
CA ASN A 641 19.60 -45.65 -14.49
C ASN A 641 18.27 -46.12 -13.87
N GLY A 642 17.27 -46.43 -14.70
CA GLY A 642 15.96 -46.90 -14.24
C GLY A 642 15.02 -45.81 -13.69
N LYS A 643 15.46 -44.54 -13.61
CA LYS A 643 14.63 -43.39 -13.19
C LYS A 643 14.35 -42.46 -14.37
N TYR A 644 13.12 -41.95 -14.45
CA TYR A 644 12.74 -40.94 -15.43
C TYR A 644 13.14 -39.55 -14.91
N ARG A 645 13.76 -38.74 -15.78
CA ARG A 645 14.16 -37.36 -15.47
C ARG A 645 13.57 -36.43 -16.52
N LYS A 646 12.90 -35.36 -16.07
CA LYS A 646 12.45 -34.26 -16.94
C LYS A 646 13.65 -33.39 -17.30
N THR A 647 13.83 -33.11 -18.58
CA THR A 647 14.83 -32.19 -19.13
C THR A 647 14.10 -31.11 -19.93
N TYR A 648 14.45 -29.84 -19.71
CA TYR A 648 13.97 -28.76 -20.58
C TYR A 648 14.93 -28.65 -21.77
N THR A 649 14.41 -28.87 -22.98
CA THR A 649 15.16 -28.60 -24.20
C THR A 649 14.91 -27.14 -24.57
N ARG A 650 15.98 -26.34 -24.53
CA ARG A 650 16.06 -25.07 -25.27
C ARG A 650 16.27 -25.43 -26.73
#